data_AF-A0AAU1FFP6-F1
#
_entry.id   AF-A0AAU1FFP6-F1
#
_cell.length_a   1.000
_cell.length_b   1.000
_cell.length_c   1.000
_cell.angle_alpha   90.00
_cell.angle_beta   90.00
_cell.angle_gamma   90.00
#
_symmetry.space_group_name_H-M   'P 1'
#
loop_
_entity.id
_entity.type
_entity.pdbx_description
1 polymer ?
#
loop_
_entity_poly.entity_id
_entity_poly.type
_entity_poly.pdbx_seq_one_letter_code
_entity_poly.pdbx_strand_id
1 'polypeptide(L)'
;MTIITKGANTPVPAGLLRVAVCRRNVPGTPAVDASALLLDAAGKVRGDADLVFYNQPAHPSGAVRHIGTAEGDGQLAEWLELDLPRVEPDVQRVVIAGSCDGGTFGAVPGLAAQALNGDGAVVAHYEVTDASSETAFVLGEFYRRNGEWKFRAVGQGYASGLAGLATDFGIAVEEPAEPAPLNAVPATTAGPVPLDAVPSKTAEPLRTGPVPAGPVPVDSVRPVPQDAAPFPFGPGFEPVVQRGRGQGVITVGRSVPPGPVIVEAWHEGEGYFYAYTLTKRNKDDKLVFNNTMTDFRGRALVFQDDDRRLRLRVTGDNDWTVSVQPLSVVRHLTGTVQGLGPEVLAYTGTEADVDAEFSGGDDGDSSFVVWSADAHNLRGSHDLVFNDVGRLRQTAPLPGGPLLLLVEADGPWQLTARPLPALDPGPAHASEPPAVVVPETRPVQPYAGGSDGVSKDERPAKGLLGRLGRTKDQAEHSGRGEKTVTLANPEPGRPALLEYSIKDDDGYSSYRIELLDEYDDTEKFMESSTHGTHGRVLLFGKGESEVRLRLERVGSWSLRLLPVEETTPLTGKAEGKGSTVFRYTGPPAVHSLRRLTRDDDWLDTWTVQADGKKSISASTAGRRRPVVGPLRVSADGYCYLVVTARHSTGWQIEPAALDTVPAFDGKVSGQGYAVVRHTGPAAEMMVRYEARGMIDLIALWELDDRLEPIRRISMAVGLQPIPQGLVQVRCGGGKWSIEARG
;
A
#
# COMPACT_ATOMS: atom_id res chain seq x y z
N MET A 1 -19.28 -4.12 -13.52
CA MET A 1 -18.11 -4.97 -13.21
C MET A 1 -17.13 -4.15 -12.39
N THR A 2 -16.94 -4.51 -11.13
CA THR A 2 -16.00 -3.84 -10.22
C THR A 2 -14.67 -4.60 -10.27
N ILE A 3 -13.64 -3.98 -10.86
CA ILE A 3 -12.27 -4.53 -10.84
C ILE A 3 -11.59 -4.02 -9.58
N ILE A 4 -11.04 -4.93 -8.79
CA ILE A 4 -10.31 -4.62 -7.56
C ILE A 4 -8.90 -5.22 -7.63
N THR A 5 -7.93 -4.54 -7.02
CA THR A 5 -6.55 -5.00 -6.91
C THR A 5 -6.33 -5.73 -5.59
N LYS A 6 -5.23 -6.47 -5.47
CA LYS A 6 -4.81 -7.11 -4.22
C LYS A 6 -4.90 -6.15 -3.02
N GLY A 7 -5.49 -6.61 -1.93
CA GLY A 7 -5.76 -5.84 -0.71
C GLY A 7 -7.03 -4.96 -0.75
N ALA A 8 -7.54 -4.61 -1.93
CA ALA A 8 -8.76 -3.81 -2.05
C ALA A 8 -10.01 -4.64 -1.73
N ASN A 9 -11.09 -3.97 -1.30
CA ASN A 9 -12.38 -4.59 -0.99
C ASN A 9 -13.54 -3.83 -1.64
N THR A 10 -14.66 -4.52 -1.82
CA THR A 10 -15.90 -3.97 -2.38
C THR A 10 -17.13 -4.60 -1.72
N PRO A 11 -18.23 -3.86 -1.50
CA PRO A 11 -19.48 -4.45 -1.03
C PRO A 11 -20.08 -5.43 -2.05
N VAL A 12 -20.72 -6.48 -1.55
CA VAL A 12 -21.45 -7.46 -2.37
C VAL A 12 -22.89 -7.60 -1.87
N PRO A 13 -23.85 -7.94 -2.76
CA PRO A 13 -25.24 -8.16 -2.35
C PRO A 13 -25.34 -9.28 -1.30
N ALA A 14 -26.12 -9.06 -0.26
CA ALA A 14 -26.42 -10.06 0.77
C ALA A 14 -27.47 -11.09 0.27
N GLY A 15 -27.10 -11.85 -0.75
CA GLY A 15 -27.93 -12.87 -1.38
C GLY A 15 -27.09 -14.01 -1.95
N LEU A 16 -27.66 -14.76 -2.90
CA LEU A 16 -26.94 -15.79 -3.61
C LEU A 16 -25.86 -15.18 -4.51
N LEU A 17 -24.62 -15.62 -4.31
CA LEU A 17 -23.49 -15.29 -5.16
C LEU A 17 -22.96 -16.54 -5.85
N ARG A 18 -22.49 -16.37 -7.08
CA ARG A 18 -21.69 -17.37 -7.80
C ARG A 18 -20.28 -16.86 -7.92
N VAL A 19 -19.31 -17.65 -7.49
CA VAL A 19 -17.90 -17.28 -7.48
C VAL A 19 -17.16 -18.20 -8.42
N ALA A 20 -16.53 -17.62 -9.44
CA ALA A 20 -15.67 -18.32 -10.38
C ALA A 20 -14.21 -18.10 -10.02
N VAL A 21 -13.44 -19.18 -10.02
CA VAL A 21 -11.98 -19.14 -10.14
C VAL A 21 -11.65 -19.43 -11.61
N CYS A 22 -11.32 -18.37 -12.35
CA CYS A 22 -11.12 -18.40 -13.80
C CYS A 22 -9.65 -18.61 -14.16
N ARG A 23 -9.42 -19.26 -15.30
CA ARG A 23 -8.13 -19.36 -16.00
C ARG A 23 -8.34 -19.45 -17.51
N ARG A 24 -7.32 -19.14 -18.30
CA ARG A 24 -7.34 -19.41 -19.76
C ARG A 24 -7.24 -20.92 -20.01
N ASN A 25 -8.01 -21.41 -20.98
CA ASN A 25 -7.95 -22.80 -21.41
C ASN A 25 -6.80 -23.00 -22.41
N VAL A 26 -5.59 -23.18 -21.88
CA VAL A 26 -4.38 -23.46 -22.69
C VAL A 26 -3.93 -24.91 -22.42
N PRO A 27 -3.65 -25.72 -23.46
CA PRO A 27 -3.13 -27.07 -23.26
C PRO A 27 -1.84 -27.07 -22.44
N GLY A 28 -1.75 -27.98 -21.46
CA GLY A 28 -0.59 -28.11 -20.58
C GLY A 28 -0.62 -27.18 -19.36
N THR A 29 -1.65 -26.34 -19.20
CA THR A 29 -1.85 -25.55 -17.98
C THR A 29 -2.27 -26.46 -16.81
N PRO A 30 -1.71 -26.26 -15.60
CA PRO A 30 -2.11 -27.00 -14.40
C PRO A 30 -3.62 -26.93 -14.13
N ALA A 31 -4.17 -28.02 -13.58
CA ALA A 31 -5.56 -28.01 -13.12
C ALA A 31 -5.66 -27.14 -11.87
N VAL A 32 -6.74 -26.37 -11.75
CA VAL A 32 -7.00 -25.50 -10.59
C VAL A 32 -8.32 -25.95 -10.00
N ASP A 33 -8.30 -26.36 -8.74
CA ASP A 33 -9.49 -26.71 -7.97
C ASP A 33 -9.84 -25.58 -7.00
N ALA A 34 -11.09 -25.12 -7.01
CA ALA A 34 -11.57 -24.11 -6.06
C ALA A 34 -12.10 -24.74 -4.76
N SER A 35 -11.85 -24.07 -3.66
CA SER A 35 -12.37 -24.43 -2.34
C SER A 35 -12.84 -23.20 -1.57
N ALA A 36 -13.70 -23.43 -0.58
CA ALA A 36 -14.18 -22.40 0.32
C ALA A 36 -13.98 -22.83 1.78
N LEU A 37 -13.47 -21.92 2.62
CA LEU A 37 -13.30 -22.14 4.06
C LEU A 37 -14.19 -21.17 4.84
N LEU A 38 -15.08 -21.70 5.67
CA LEU A 38 -15.92 -20.91 6.57
C LEU A 38 -15.19 -20.72 7.90
N LEU A 39 -14.86 -19.48 8.24
CA LEU A 39 -14.03 -19.15 9.38
C LEU A 39 -14.79 -18.40 10.46
N ASP A 40 -14.49 -18.73 11.71
CA ASP A 40 -14.98 -18.05 12.89
C ASP A 40 -14.29 -16.69 13.13
N ALA A 41 -14.61 -16.05 14.25
CA ALA A 41 -13.98 -14.78 14.65
C ALA A 41 -12.47 -14.89 14.93
N ALA A 42 -11.96 -16.08 15.27
CA ALA A 42 -10.54 -16.34 15.44
C ALA A 42 -9.80 -16.57 14.11
N GLY A 43 -10.54 -16.61 12.99
CA GLY A 43 -9.99 -16.87 11.66
C GLY A 43 -9.67 -18.34 11.43
N LYS A 44 -10.35 -19.26 12.13
CA LYS A 44 -10.17 -20.71 12.02
C LYS A 44 -11.48 -21.39 11.60
N VAL A 45 -11.38 -22.55 10.95
CA VAL A 45 -12.54 -23.43 10.72
C VAL A 45 -13.04 -23.98 12.06
N ARG A 46 -14.35 -24.20 12.20
CA ARG A 46 -14.92 -24.79 13.43
C ARG A 46 -14.80 -26.33 13.43
N GLY A 47 -14.58 -26.91 12.25
CA GLY A 47 -14.34 -28.33 12.00
C GLY A 47 -14.34 -28.62 10.50
N ASP A 48 -14.14 -29.88 10.12
CA ASP A 48 -13.95 -30.28 8.71
C ASP A 48 -15.13 -29.94 7.79
N ALA A 49 -16.34 -29.85 8.36
CA ALA A 49 -17.55 -29.45 7.63
C ALA A 49 -17.46 -28.02 7.04
N ASP A 50 -16.61 -27.16 7.61
CA ASP A 50 -16.42 -25.77 7.17
C ASP A 50 -15.45 -25.65 5.98
N LEU A 51 -14.90 -26.76 5.47
CA LEU A 51 -14.15 -26.82 4.22
C LEU A 51 -15.02 -27.39 3.10
N VAL A 52 -15.35 -26.59 2.08
CA VAL A 52 -16.11 -27.01 0.90
C VAL A 52 -15.18 -27.08 -0.31
N PHE A 53 -15.17 -28.21 -0.99
CA PHE A 53 -14.33 -28.49 -2.17
C PHE A 53 -14.93 -29.68 -2.94
N TYR A 54 -14.33 -30.12 -4.05
CA TYR A 54 -14.93 -31.13 -4.93
C TYR A 54 -15.34 -32.45 -4.20
N ASN A 55 -14.59 -32.91 -3.19
CA ASN A 55 -14.89 -34.15 -2.45
C ASN A 55 -15.86 -33.95 -1.28
N GLN A 56 -16.09 -32.69 -0.88
CA GLN A 56 -17.11 -32.28 0.08
C GLN A 56 -17.88 -31.10 -0.52
N PRO A 57 -18.74 -31.35 -1.53
CA PRO A 57 -19.23 -30.29 -2.42
C PRO A 57 -20.28 -29.39 -1.80
N ALA A 58 -20.75 -29.64 -0.57
CA ALA A 58 -21.73 -28.79 0.09
C ALA A 58 -21.48 -28.68 1.59
N HIS A 59 -21.59 -27.47 2.12
CA HIS A 59 -21.64 -27.22 3.56
C HIS A 59 -22.98 -27.70 4.15
N PRO A 60 -23.03 -28.29 5.36
CA PRO A 60 -24.27 -28.75 5.98
C PRO A 60 -25.38 -27.70 6.14
N SER A 61 -25.04 -26.41 6.30
CA SER A 61 -26.02 -25.32 6.37
C SER A 61 -26.63 -24.97 5.00
N GLY A 62 -26.06 -25.50 3.92
CA GLY A 62 -26.41 -25.14 2.55
C GLY A 62 -25.95 -23.74 2.15
N ALA A 63 -25.10 -23.09 2.95
CA ALA A 63 -24.59 -21.75 2.69
C ALA A 63 -23.51 -21.70 1.60
N VAL A 64 -22.76 -22.79 1.40
CA VAL A 64 -21.71 -22.86 0.38
C VAL A 64 -21.75 -24.20 -0.35
N ARG A 65 -21.62 -24.16 -1.67
CA ARG A 65 -21.62 -25.35 -2.54
C ARG A 65 -20.59 -25.23 -3.66
N HIS A 66 -19.85 -26.31 -3.93
CA HIS A 66 -19.02 -26.47 -5.12
C HIS A 66 -19.88 -26.99 -6.28
N ILE A 67 -19.85 -26.28 -7.40
CA ILE A 67 -20.71 -26.52 -8.58
C ILE A 67 -19.92 -27.22 -9.71
N GLY A 68 -18.59 -27.14 -9.67
CA GLY A 68 -17.69 -27.77 -10.64
C GLY A 68 -17.20 -26.84 -11.74
N THR A 69 -16.47 -27.42 -12.68
CA THR A 69 -15.82 -26.71 -13.78
C THR A 69 -16.77 -26.45 -14.95
N ALA A 70 -16.68 -25.26 -15.54
CA ALA A 70 -17.31 -24.95 -16.82
C ALA A 70 -16.32 -24.26 -17.77
N GLU A 71 -16.51 -24.46 -19.08
CA GLU A 71 -15.71 -23.87 -20.15
C GLU A 71 -16.54 -22.93 -21.01
N GLY A 72 -15.97 -21.78 -21.41
CA GLY A 72 -16.59 -20.84 -22.34
C GLY A 72 -15.61 -19.74 -22.78
N ASP A 73 -15.72 -19.25 -24.01
CA ASP A 73 -14.91 -18.15 -24.58
C ASP A 73 -13.38 -18.31 -24.40
N GLY A 74 -12.88 -19.55 -24.44
CA GLY A 74 -11.45 -19.85 -24.24
C GLY A 74 -10.98 -19.75 -22.78
N GLN A 75 -11.91 -19.70 -21.83
CA GLN A 75 -11.65 -19.73 -20.39
C GLN A 75 -12.25 -20.99 -19.74
N LEU A 76 -11.58 -21.48 -18.71
CA LEU A 76 -12.08 -22.47 -17.77
C LEU A 76 -12.36 -21.79 -16.42
N ALA A 77 -13.46 -22.15 -15.78
CA ALA A 77 -13.82 -21.61 -14.47
C ALA A 77 -14.32 -22.72 -13.53
N GLU A 78 -13.74 -22.80 -12.33
CA GLU A 78 -14.30 -23.56 -11.22
C GLU A 78 -15.31 -22.72 -10.46
N TRP A 79 -16.51 -23.26 -10.25
CA TRP A 79 -17.63 -22.51 -9.69
C TRP A 79 -17.97 -22.94 -8.26
N LEU A 80 -18.11 -21.94 -7.41
CA LEU A 80 -18.68 -22.01 -6.07
C LEU A 80 -19.99 -21.21 -6.02
N GLU A 81 -20.94 -21.62 -5.21
CA GLU A 81 -22.19 -20.93 -4.93
C GLU A 81 -22.26 -20.62 -3.44
N LEU A 82 -22.49 -19.36 -3.09
CA LEU A 82 -22.51 -18.85 -1.72
C LEU A 82 -23.87 -18.19 -1.45
N ASP A 83 -24.68 -18.79 -0.58
CA ASP A 83 -25.92 -18.22 -0.05
C ASP A 83 -25.60 -17.48 1.26
N LEU A 84 -25.16 -16.23 1.11
CA LEU A 84 -24.70 -15.39 2.23
C LEU A 84 -25.71 -15.18 3.38
N PRO A 85 -27.03 -15.11 3.12
CA PRO A 85 -28.06 -15.16 4.16
C PRO A 85 -28.09 -16.44 5.00
N ARG A 86 -27.67 -17.58 4.45
CA ARG A 86 -27.64 -18.87 5.16
C ARG A 86 -26.38 -19.10 5.98
N VAL A 87 -25.33 -18.32 5.74
CA VAL A 87 -24.09 -18.40 6.52
C VAL A 87 -24.40 -18.13 7.99
N GLU A 88 -24.02 -19.06 8.86
CA GLU A 88 -24.35 -18.98 10.29
C GLU A 88 -23.73 -17.73 10.95
N PRO A 89 -24.31 -17.21 12.04
CA PRO A 89 -23.79 -16.01 12.72
C PRO A 89 -22.35 -16.13 13.22
N ASP A 90 -21.92 -17.33 13.61
CA ASP A 90 -20.59 -17.58 14.15
C ASP A 90 -19.49 -17.54 13.07
N VAL A 91 -19.86 -17.69 11.79
CA VAL A 91 -18.96 -17.55 10.65
C VAL A 91 -18.83 -16.07 10.30
N GLN A 92 -17.61 -15.55 10.42
CA GLN A 92 -17.28 -14.15 10.12
C GLN A 92 -16.73 -13.97 8.70
N ARG A 93 -16.10 -15.02 8.16
CA ARG A 93 -15.45 -14.98 6.85
C ARG A 93 -15.68 -16.27 6.06
N VAL A 94 -15.79 -16.14 4.74
CA VAL A 94 -15.74 -17.25 3.78
C VAL A 94 -14.58 -16.99 2.83
N VAL A 95 -13.48 -17.71 3.04
CA VAL A 95 -12.26 -17.60 2.21
C VAL A 95 -12.43 -18.43 0.95
N ILE A 96 -12.05 -17.86 -0.20
CA ILE A 96 -11.99 -18.54 -1.49
C ILE A 96 -10.54 -18.88 -1.79
N ALA A 97 -10.25 -20.17 -1.81
CA ALA A 97 -8.93 -20.71 -2.06
C ALA A 97 -8.92 -21.52 -3.36
N GLY A 98 -7.74 -21.65 -3.95
CA GLY A 98 -7.46 -22.53 -5.08
C GLY A 98 -6.27 -23.42 -4.76
N SER A 99 -6.27 -24.64 -5.30
CA SER A 99 -5.09 -25.51 -5.35
C SER A 99 -4.78 -25.91 -6.78
N CYS A 100 -3.49 -25.98 -7.12
CA CYS A 100 -3.02 -26.48 -8.40
C CYS A 100 -2.64 -27.95 -8.29
N ASP A 101 -3.10 -28.77 -9.25
CA ASP A 101 -2.59 -30.12 -9.50
C ASP A 101 -1.76 -30.16 -10.79
N GLY A 102 -0.61 -30.82 -10.75
CA GLY A 102 0.32 -30.92 -11.87
C GLY A 102 1.16 -29.67 -12.19
N GLY A 103 1.23 -28.68 -11.29
CA GLY A 103 2.11 -27.49 -11.45
C GLY A 103 1.84 -26.37 -10.44
N THR A 104 2.26 -25.14 -10.75
CA THR A 104 2.13 -23.96 -9.89
C THR A 104 1.18 -22.92 -10.47
N PHE A 105 0.67 -22.00 -9.65
CA PHE A 105 -0.22 -20.93 -10.11
C PHE A 105 0.43 -19.94 -11.09
N GLY A 106 1.75 -19.76 -11.06
CA GLY A 106 2.47 -18.95 -12.06
C GLY A 106 2.43 -19.54 -13.48
N ALA A 107 2.18 -20.85 -13.61
CA ALA A 107 1.94 -21.50 -14.90
C ALA A 107 0.46 -21.47 -15.32
N VAL A 108 -0.42 -20.82 -14.55
CA VAL A 108 -1.86 -20.69 -14.81
C VAL A 108 -2.15 -19.33 -15.46
N PRO A 109 -2.27 -19.27 -16.80
CA PRO A 109 -2.50 -18.01 -17.49
C PRO A 109 -3.91 -17.46 -17.21
N GLY A 110 -4.00 -16.15 -16.93
CA GLY A 110 -5.27 -15.45 -16.75
C GLY A 110 -6.06 -15.88 -15.51
N LEU A 111 -5.33 -16.20 -14.42
CA LEU A 111 -5.92 -16.54 -13.13
C LEU A 111 -6.71 -15.36 -12.57
N ALA A 112 -7.97 -15.56 -12.20
CA ALA A 112 -8.80 -14.53 -11.59
C ALA A 112 -9.86 -15.11 -10.66
N ALA A 113 -10.28 -14.35 -9.65
CA ALA A 113 -11.50 -14.60 -8.91
C ALA A 113 -12.60 -13.61 -9.35
N GLN A 114 -13.79 -14.14 -9.62
CA GLN A 114 -14.93 -13.35 -10.06
C GLN A 114 -16.17 -13.71 -9.26
N ALA A 115 -16.82 -12.72 -8.64
CA ALA A 115 -18.09 -12.90 -7.93
C ALA A 115 -19.22 -12.30 -8.75
N LEU A 116 -20.29 -13.08 -8.95
CA LEU A 116 -21.50 -12.73 -9.67
C LEU A 116 -22.67 -12.76 -8.70
N ASN A 117 -23.62 -11.85 -8.85
CA ASN A 117 -24.89 -11.90 -8.11
C ASN A 117 -25.89 -12.89 -8.75
N GLY A 118 -27.05 -13.06 -8.13
CA GLY A 118 -28.11 -13.95 -8.64
C GLY A 118 -28.64 -13.62 -10.03
N ASP A 119 -28.44 -12.39 -10.52
CA ASP A 119 -28.82 -11.96 -11.87
C ASP A 119 -27.70 -12.23 -12.91
N GLY A 120 -26.55 -12.75 -12.48
CA GLY A 120 -25.38 -13.01 -13.32
C GLY A 120 -24.47 -11.79 -13.53
N ALA A 121 -24.71 -10.68 -12.84
CA ALA A 121 -23.87 -9.48 -12.94
C ALA A 121 -22.60 -9.62 -12.08
N VAL A 122 -21.43 -9.31 -12.66
CA VAL A 122 -20.14 -9.33 -11.97
C VAL A 122 -20.06 -8.18 -10.95
N VAL A 123 -20.08 -8.53 -9.67
CA VAL A 123 -20.01 -7.59 -8.54
C VAL A 123 -18.58 -7.40 -8.03
N ALA A 124 -17.70 -8.38 -8.21
CA ALA A 124 -16.27 -8.25 -7.95
C ALA A 124 -15.45 -9.06 -8.95
N HIS A 125 -14.32 -8.52 -9.38
CA HIS A 125 -13.36 -9.20 -10.23
C HIS A 125 -11.94 -8.83 -9.77
N TYR A 126 -11.13 -9.84 -9.49
CA TYR A 126 -9.73 -9.70 -9.09
C TYR A 126 -8.89 -10.58 -9.99
N GLU A 127 -8.02 -9.96 -10.78
CA GLU A 127 -7.03 -10.65 -11.60
C GLU A 127 -5.75 -10.84 -10.78
N VAL A 128 -5.24 -12.07 -10.79
CA VAL A 128 -4.01 -12.44 -10.09
C VAL A 128 -2.86 -12.33 -11.08
N THR A 129 -2.04 -11.30 -10.92
CA THR A 129 -0.89 -11.03 -11.80
C THR A 129 0.45 -11.36 -11.15
N ASP A 130 0.44 -11.72 -9.86
CA ASP A 130 1.61 -11.92 -9.01
C ASP A 130 1.76 -13.36 -8.49
N ALA A 131 1.02 -14.31 -9.07
CA ALA A 131 1.19 -15.74 -8.77
C ALA A 131 2.48 -16.29 -9.37
N SER A 132 3.16 -17.17 -8.63
CA SER A 132 4.49 -17.67 -8.98
C SER A 132 4.62 -19.17 -8.72
N SER A 133 5.41 -19.58 -7.74
CA SER A 133 5.75 -20.97 -7.43
C SER A 133 4.71 -21.68 -6.55
N GLU A 134 3.64 -20.99 -6.15
CA GLU A 134 2.71 -21.52 -5.16
C GLU A 134 1.77 -22.57 -5.75
N THR A 135 1.45 -23.59 -4.96
CA THR A 135 0.56 -24.70 -5.33
C THR A 135 -0.79 -24.64 -4.61
N ALA A 136 -0.92 -23.76 -3.61
CA ALA A 136 -2.19 -23.33 -3.06
C ALA A 136 -2.23 -21.80 -2.99
N PHE A 137 -3.43 -21.22 -3.04
CA PHE A 137 -3.59 -19.78 -3.17
C PHE A 137 -4.90 -19.33 -2.53
N VAL A 138 -4.87 -18.25 -1.75
CA VAL A 138 -6.06 -17.55 -1.28
C VAL A 138 -6.32 -16.39 -2.23
N LEU A 139 -7.36 -16.52 -3.04
CA LEU A 139 -7.70 -15.53 -4.07
C LEU A 139 -8.43 -14.34 -3.43
N GLY A 140 -9.36 -14.61 -2.54
CA GLY A 140 -10.13 -13.56 -1.86
C GLY A 140 -10.94 -14.09 -0.69
N GLU A 141 -11.60 -13.19 0.03
CA GLU A 141 -12.46 -13.53 1.15
C GLU A 141 -13.76 -12.71 1.12
N PHE A 142 -14.87 -13.36 1.43
CA PHE A 142 -16.11 -12.70 1.81
C PHE A 142 -16.10 -12.51 3.32
N TYR A 143 -16.41 -11.31 3.80
CA TYR A 143 -16.43 -11.02 5.22
C TYR A 143 -17.58 -10.10 5.58
N ARG A 144 -18.08 -10.24 6.80
CA ARG A 144 -19.09 -9.35 7.37
C ARG A 144 -18.41 -8.13 7.98
N ARG A 145 -18.91 -6.93 7.64
CA ARG A 145 -18.54 -5.68 8.31
C ARG A 145 -19.80 -4.85 8.46
N ASN A 146 -20.13 -4.44 9.69
CA ASN A 146 -21.32 -3.64 10.02
C ASN A 146 -22.64 -4.24 9.50
N GLY A 147 -22.76 -5.56 9.51
CA GLY A 147 -23.95 -6.28 9.00
C GLY A 147 -24.05 -6.39 7.48
N GLU A 148 -23.08 -5.86 6.73
CA GLU A 148 -23.00 -6.01 5.27
C GLU A 148 -21.88 -6.98 4.89
N TRP A 149 -22.08 -7.70 3.78
CA TRP A 149 -21.06 -8.56 3.22
C TRP A 149 -20.18 -7.79 2.23
N LYS A 150 -18.88 -8.02 2.32
CA LYS A 150 -17.86 -7.47 1.41
C LYS A 150 -17.00 -8.58 0.84
N PHE A 151 -16.48 -8.38 -0.36
CA PHE A 151 -15.42 -9.19 -0.94
C PHE A 151 -14.09 -8.43 -0.89
N ARG A 152 -13.02 -9.06 -0.41
CA ARG A 152 -11.65 -8.54 -0.41
C ARG A 152 -10.79 -9.42 -1.31
N ALA A 153 -10.01 -8.79 -2.20
CA ALA A 153 -8.96 -9.47 -2.94
C ALA A 153 -7.76 -9.69 -2.03
N VAL A 154 -7.33 -10.94 -1.86
CA VAL A 154 -6.26 -11.30 -0.90
C VAL A 154 -4.95 -11.55 -1.62
N GLY A 155 -4.96 -12.41 -2.64
CA GLY A 155 -3.78 -12.64 -3.47
C GLY A 155 -2.62 -13.34 -2.76
N GLN A 156 -2.89 -14.25 -1.82
CA GLN A 156 -1.85 -14.85 -0.98
C GLN A 156 -1.54 -16.29 -1.42
N GLY A 157 -0.34 -16.50 -1.93
CA GLY A 157 0.15 -17.83 -2.31
C GLY A 157 0.75 -18.61 -1.14
N TYR A 158 0.65 -19.94 -1.24
CA TYR A 158 1.20 -20.92 -0.31
C TYR A 158 2.12 -21.88 -1.06
N ALA A 159 3.43 -21.66 -0.94
CA ALA A 159 4.44 -22.56 -1.52
C ALA A 159 4.46 -23.94 -0.83
N SER A 160 4.08 -24.00 0.45
CA SER A 160 3.84 -25.26 1.19
C SER A 160 2.54 -25.98 0.77
N GLY A 161 1.86 -25.46 -0.26
CA GLY A 161 0.66 -26.05 -0.84
C GLY A 161 -0.52 -26.09 0.13
N LEU A 162 -1.45 -27.01 -0.16
CA LEU A 162 -2.69 -27.14 0.59
C LEU A 162 -2.46 -27.42 2.08
N ALA A 163 -1.35 -28.10 2.44
CA ALA A 163 -0.99 -28.39 3.83
C ALA A 163 -0.67 -27.12 4.63
N GLY A 164 0.05 -26.16 4.04
CA GLY A 164 0.33 -24.87 4.66
C GLY A 164 -0.93 -24.04 4.85
N LEU A 165 -1.76 -23.99 3.81
CA LEU A 165 -3.05 -23.32 3.84
C LEU A 165 -3.97 -23.94 4.91
N ALA A 166 -4.07 -25.27 4.96
CA ALA A 166 -4.84 -26.01 5.94
C ALA A 166 -4.41 -25.69 7.38
N THR A 167 -3.09 -25.65 7.63
CA THR A 167 -2.54 -25.32 8.94
C THR A 167 -2.88 -23.89 9.37
N ASP A 168 -2.75 -22.93 8.45
CA ASP A 168 -3.07 -21.52 8.70
C ASP A 168 -4.54 -21.29 9.06
N PHE A 169 -5.46 -22.12 8.55
CA PHE A 169 -6.88 -22.05 8.87
C PHE A 169 -7.36 -23.08 9.90
N GLY A 170 -6.46 -23.88 10.46
CA GLY A 170 -6.76 -24.79 11.59
C GLY A 170 -7.41 -26.11 11.19
N ILE A 171 -7.26 -26.53 9.94
CA ILE A 171 -7.66 -27.86 9.47
C ILE A 171 -6.61 -28.86 9.94
N ALA A 172 -7.04 -29.92 10.62
CA ALA A 172 -6.14 -31.00 11.03
C ALA A 172 -5.75 -31.84 9.80
N VAL A 173 -4.47 -31.85 9.44
CA VAL A 173 -3.96 -32.73 8.39
C VAL A 173 -3.61 -34.06 9.04
N GLU A 174 -4.50 -35.06 8.92
CA GLU A 174 -4.12 -36.45 9.21
C GLU A 174 -3.25 -36.96 8.05
N GLU A 175 -1.96 -37.17 8.30
CA GLU A 175 -1.07 -37.87 7.36
C GLU A 175 -1.56 -39.32 7.18
N PRO A 176 -1.72 -39.82 5.94
CA PRO A 176 -2.00 -41.24 5.72
C PRO A 176 -0.84 -42.07 6.29
N ALA A 177 -1.19 -43.02 7.16
CA ALA A 177 -0.24 -43.93 7.78
C ALA A 177 0.64 -44.62 6.73
N GLU A 178 1.94 -44.43 6.87
CA GLU A 178 2.98 -45.11 6.12
C GLU A 178 2.79 -46.64 6.24
N PRO A 179 2.79 -47.42 5.14
CA PRO A 179 2.68 -48.86 5.24
C PRO A 179 3.90 -49.43 5.96
N ALA A 180 3.65 -50.19 7.03
CA ALA A 180 4.68 -50.71 7.93
C ALA A 180 5.79 -51.48 7.19
N PRO A 181 7.06 -51.33 7.60
CA PRO A 181 8.18 -51.99 6.95
C PRO A 181 8.16 -53.51 7.20
N LEU A 182 8.25 -54.30 6.13
CA LEU A 182 8.52 -55.74 6.21
C LEU A 182 9.99 -55.97 6.58
N ASN A 183 10.19 -56.41 7.82
CA ASN A 183 11.28 -57.24 8.36
C ASN A 183 12.70 -57.12 7.77
N ALA A 184 13.61 -56.70 8.65
CA ALA A 184 15.06 -56.79 8.51
C ALA A 184 15.57 -58.24 8.36
N VAL A 185 16.61 -58.40 7.54
CA VAL A 185 17.62 -59.48 7.67
C VAL A 185 19.01 -58.81 7.62
N PRO A 186 20.00 -59.21 8.45
CA PRO A 186 21.22 -58.45 8.67
C PRO A 186 22.28 -58.66 7.58
N ALA A 187 23.10 -57.62 7.37
CA ALA A 187 24.20 -57.55 6.41
C ALA A 187 25.41 -58.43 6.79
N THR A 188 26.10 -58.98 5.79
CA THR A 188 27.51 -59.37 5.91
C THR A 188 28.27 -59.10 4.59
N THR A 189 29.34 -58.33 4.77
CA THR A 189 30.53 -57.97 3.96
C THR A 189 30.89 -58.72 2.66
N ALA A 190 31.27 -57.96 1.61
CA ALA A 190 32.64 -57.88 1.02
C ALA A 190 32.60 -57.29 -0.42
N GLY A 191 33.51 -56.36 -0.78
CA GLY A 191 33.67 -55.80 -2.14
C GLY A 191 34.50 -56.68 -3.09
N PRO A 192 35.19 -56.14 -4.12
CA PRO A 192 34.75 -55.30 -5.25
C PRO A 192 35.08 -55.95 -6.64
N VAL A 193 34.96 -55.15 -7.73
CA VAL A 193 35.42 -55.26 -9.16
C VAL A 193 34.63 -56.12 -10.18
N PRO A 194 34.69 -55.85 -11.52
CA PRO A 194 34.93 -54.61 -12.30
C PRO A 194 33.88 -54.33 -13.43
N LEU A 195 33.96 -53.13 -14.03
CA LEU A 195 33.30 -52.72 -15.28
C LEU A 195 33.72 -53.57 -16.49
N ASP A 196 32.80 -53.77 -17.45
CA ASP A 196 33.14 -53.85 -18.87
C ASP A 196 32.03 -53.29 -19.80
N ALA A 197 32.52 -52.50 -20.76
CA ALA A 197 32.00 -52.23 -22.12
C ALA A 197 30.72 -51.39 -22.36
N VAL A 198 30.95 -50.13 -22.72
CA VAL A 198 30.09 -49.21 -23.50
C VAL A 198 30.09 -49.62 -25.00
N PRO A 199 29.15 -49.16 -25.87
CA PRO A 199 29.30 -47.82 -26.47
C PRO A 199 27.99 -47.05 -26.72
N SER A 200 27.97 -45.78 -26.30
CA SER A 200 27.13 -44.71 -26.84
C SER A 200 27.81 -44.08 -28.06
N LYS A 201 27.03 -43.74 -29.08
CA LYS A 201 27.47 -42.92 -30.22
C LYS A 201 27.27 -41.43 -29.94
N THR A 202 28.36 -40.71 -30.16
CA THR A 202 28.61 -39.27 -30.13
C THR A 202 27.75 -38.45 -31.10
N ALA A 203 27.36 -37.26 -30.66
CA ALA A 203 27.36 -36.05 -31.49
C ALA A 203 28.07 -34.94 -30.71
N GLU A 204 29.06 -34.30 -31.34
CA GLU A 204 29.96 -33.27 -30.81
C GLU A 204 29.92 -32.06 -31.78
N PRO A 205 30.59 -30.91 -31.51
CA PRO A 205 29.92 -29.65 -31.18
C PRO A 205 30.35 -28.49 -32.11
N LEU A 206 29.88 -27.28 -31.81
CA LEU A 206 30.47 -26.02 -32.29
C LEU A 206 30.84 -25.13 -31.10
N ARG A 207 31.92 -24.38 -31.27
CA ARG A 207 32.89 -23.92 -30.27
C ARG A 207 32.67 -22.48 -29.82
N THR A 208 33.00 -22.17 -28.57
CA THR A 208 33.40 -20.83 -28.11
C THR A 208 34.66 -20.94 -27.23
N GLY A 209 35.60 -20.01 -27.40
CA GLY A 209 36.94 -20.00 -26.80
C GLY A 209 37.00 -19.59 -25.32
N PRO A 210 38.21 -19.55 -24.72
CA PRO A 210 38.41 -19.70 -23.28
C PRO A 210 38.57 -18.37 -22.53
N VAL A 211 38.00 -18.29 -21.32
CA VAL A 211 38.44 -17.37 -20.25
C VAL A 211 38.73 -18.23 -19.01
N PRO A 212 39.88 -18.07 -18.31
CA PRO A 212 40.35 -19.05 -17.34
C PRO A 212 39.60 -18.93 -16.01
N ALA A 213 38.91 -20.00 -15.63
CA ALA A 213 38.46 -20.23 -14.27
C ALA A 213 39.65 -20.70 -13.41
N GLY A 214 40.17 -19.81 -12.57
CA GLY A 214 40.93 -20.20 -11.39
C GLY A 214 39.99 -20.16 -10.18
N PRO A 215 39.91 -21.22 -9.35
CA PRO A 215 39.12 -21.19 -8.13
C PRO A 215 39.83 -20.33 -7.09
N VAL A 216 39.16 -19.33 -6.54
CA VAL A 216 39.60 -18.63 -5.32
C VAL A 216 38.86 -19.24 -4.13
N PRO A 217 39.53 -19.62 -3.03
CA PRO A 217 38.96 -20.48 -2.00
C PRO A 217 37.88 -19.82 -1.14
N VAL A 218 36.92 -20.65 -0.72
CA VAL A 218 35.91 -20.40 0.31
C VAL A 218 36.58 -20.46 1.68
N ASP A 219 37.00 -19.29 2.19
CA ASP A 219 36.96 -18.92 3.61
C ASP A 219 37.68 -17.58 3.80
N SER A 220 36.90 -16.51 3.90
CA SER A 220 37.26 -15.32 4.68
C SER A 220 36.03 -14.43 4.79
N VAL A 221 35.60 -14.17 6.02
CA VAL A 221 35.00 -12.88 6.35
C VAL A 221 35.95 -11.82 5.78
N ARG A 222 35.54 -11.14 4.71
CA ARG A 222 36.34 -10.05 4.14
C ARG A 222 36.50 -9.01 5.25
N PRO A 223 37.72 -8.52 5.55
CA PRO A 223 37.88 -7.42 6.49
C PRO A 223 37.06 -6.23 5.98
N VAL A 224 36.41 -5.51 6.90
CA VAL A 224 35.81 -4.20 6.62
C VAL A 224 36.85 -3.37 5.85
N PRO A 225 36.52 -2.78 4.69
CA PRO A 225 37.46 -1.99 3.92
C PRO A 225 38.14 -0.93 4.81
N GLN A 226 39.47 -0.98 4.88
CA GLN A 226 40.30 -0.15 5.77
C GLN A 226 40.34 1.35 5.42
N ASP A 227 39.60 1.78 4.40
CA ASP A 227 39.47 3.20 3.99
C ASP A 227 38.10 3.80 4.33
N ALA A 228 37.34 3.19 5.25
CA ALA A 228 36.17 3.85 5.80
C ALA A 228 36.60 5.08 6.61
N ALA A 229 36.42 6.28 6.06
CA ALA A 229 36.34 7.48 6.87
C ALA A 229 35.30 7.20 7.98
N PRO A 230 35.60 7.46 9.27
CA PRO A 230 34.70 7.10 10.36
C PRO A 230 33.33 7.76 10.13
N PHE A 231 32.33 6.95 9.86
CA PHE A 231 30.98 7.40 9.52
C PHE A 231 30.18 7.66 10.80
N PRO A 232 29.51 8.82 10.96
CA PRO A 232 28.85 9.23 12.21
C PRO A 232 27.41 8.69 12.44
N PHE A 233 26.89 7.77 11.61
CA PHE A 233 25.44 7.48 11.53
C PHE A 233 24.92 6.32 12.37
N GLY A 234 25.72 5.82 13.31
CA GLY A 234 25.24 4.84 14.26
C GLY A 234 26.33 4.24 15.13
N PRO A 235 25.95 3.62 16.25
CA PRO A 235 26.88 2.88 17.10
C PRO A 235 27.48 1.69 16.34
N GLY A 236 28.80 1.49 16.49
CA GLY A 236 29.48 0.29 16.01
C GLY A 236 29.15 -0.94 16.87
N PHE A 237 29.15 -2.13 16.27
CA PHE A 237 29.00 -3.40 16.96
C PHE A 237 29.56 -4.56 16.12
N GLU A 238 29.88 -5.67 16.78
CA GLU A 238 30.36 -6.89 16.09
C GLU A 238 29.23 -7.54 15.27
N PRO A 239 29.46 -7.88 13.99
CA PRO A 239 28.47 -8.52 13.14
C PRO A 239 27.87 -9.81 13.72
N VAL A 240 26.55 -9.96 13.62
CA VAL A 240 25.84 -11.19 13.99
C VAL A 240 25.58 -12.01 12.74
N VAL A 241 26.29 -13.13 12.58
CA VAL A 241 26.16 -14.03 11.43
C VAL A 241 25.33 -15.26 11.80
N GLN A 242 24.40 -15.63 10.93
CA GLN A 242 23.57 -16.81 11.03
C GLN A 242 23.57 -17.56 9.70
N ARG A 243 23.57 -18.89 9.78
CA ARG A 243 23.54 -19.78 8.63
C ARG A 243 22.36 -20.72 8.75
N GLY A 244 21.78 -21.10 7.62
CA GLY A 244 20.67 -22.04 7.59
C GLY A 244 20.42 -22.59 6.19
N ARG A 245 19.40 -23.42 6.09
CA ARG A 245 18.92 -24.02 4.85
C ARG A 245 17.40 -24.07 4.88
N GLY A 246 16.73 -23.87 3.74
CA GLY A 246 15.28 -23.84 3.71
C GLY A 246 14.75 -22.70 4.57
N GLN A 247 13.64 -22.92 5.26
CA GLN A 247 13.04 -21.92 6.15
C GLN A 247 13.72 -21.87 7.52
N GLY A 248 14.05 -20.67 8.00
CA GLY A 248 14.59 -20.43 9.33
C GLY A 248 14.12 -19.10 9.92
N VAL A 249 14.28 -18.96 11.24
CA VAL A 249 14.01 -17.71 11.96
C VAL A 249 15.25 -17.27 12.70
N ILE A 250 15.77 -16.10 12.35
CA ILE A 250 16.89 -15.44 13.02
C ILE A 250 16.33 -14.53 14.11
N THR A 251 16.91 -14.59 15.30
CA THR A 251 16.63 -13.64 16.38
C THR A 251 17.92 -12.97 16.78
N VAL A 252 18.01 -11.67 16.53
CA VAL A 252 19.20 -10.88 16.82
C VAL A 252 19.34 -10.69 18.33
N GLY A 253 20.56 -10.91 18.82
CA GLY A 253 20.88 -10.79 20.24
C GLY A 253 20.84 -9.34 20.73
N ARG A 254 20.89 -9.16 22.06
CA ARG A 254 20.94 -7.83 22.71
C ARG A 254 22.25 -7.08 22.48
N SER A 255 23.24 -7.70 21.85
CA SER A 255 24.52 -7.09 21.48
C SER A 255 24.40 -6.07 20.34
N VAL A 256 23.32 -6.13 19.57
CA VAL A 256 23.03 -5.16 18.53
C VAL A 256 22.26 -3.98 19.17
N PRO A 257 22.77 -2.75 19.07
CA PRO A 257 22.09 -1.57 19.59
C PRO A 257 20.83 -1.25 18.78
N PRO A 258 19.82 -0.62 19.38
CA PRO A 258 18.69 -0.06 18.64
C PRO A 258 19.15 0.99 17.62
N GLY A 259 18.44 1.06 16.49
CA GLY A 259 18.76 1.95 15.39
C GLY A 259 18.91 1.23 14.04
N PRO A 260 19.43 1.93 13.02
CA PRO A 260 19.63 1.39 11.69
C PRO A 260 20.74 0.32 11.69
N VAL A 261 20.47 -0.80 11.05
CA VAL A 261 21.42 -1.90 10.82
C VAL A 261 21.40 -2.31 9.36
N ILE A 262 22.51 -2.88 8.90
CA ILE A 262 22.59 -3.50 7.58
C ILE A 262 22.35 -4.99 7.74
N VAL A 263 21.33 -5.50 7.05
CA VAL A 263 21.17 -6.94 6.86
C VAL A 263 21.81 -7.27 5.52
N GLU A 264 22.86 -8.09 5.55
CA GLU A 264 23.45 -8.70 4.36
C GLU A 264 23.02 -10.15 4.29
N ALA A 265 22.66 -10.63 3.10
CA ALA A 265 22.33 -12.03 2.89
C ALA A 265 23.00 -12.54 1.61
N TRP A 266 23.38 -13.82 1.61
CA TRP A 266 23.88 -14.48 0.41
C TRP A 266 23.62 -15.99 0.41
N HIS A 267 23.52 -16.55 -0.79
CA HIS A 267 23.56 -17.99 -1.05
C HIS A 267 24.27 -18.24 -2.39
N GLU A 268 24.72 -19.47 -2.61
CA GLU A 268 25.30 -19.91 -3.88
C GLU A 268 24.28 -20.74 -4.66
N GLY A 269 24.42 -20.74 -5.99
CA GLY A 269 23.54 -21.48 -6.91
C GLY A 269 22.23 -20.77 -7.26
N GLU A 270 21.49 -21.39 -8.17
CA GLU A 270 20.15 -20.98 -8.57
C GLU A 270 19.13 -21.34 -7.48
N GLY A 271 18.16 -20.47 -7.22
CA GLY A 271 17.12 -20.70 -6.23
C GLY A 271 16.52 -19.39 -5.74
N TYR A 272 15.37 -19.47 -5.08
CA TYR A 272 14.81 -18.28 -4.45
C TYR A 272 15.44 -18.03 -3.07
N PHE A 273 15.48 -16.75 -2.70
CA PHE A 273 15.80 -16.31 -1.35
C PHE A 273 14.89 -15.15 -0.93
N TYR A 274 14.17 -15.35 0.17
CA TYR A 274 13.33 -14.33 0.77
C TYR A 274 13.61 -14.14 2.26
N ALA A 275 13.50 -12.89 2.71
CA ALA A 275 13.62 -12.53 4.10
C ALA A 275 12.62 -11.46 4.50
N TYR A 276 11.90 -11.65 5.60
CA TYR A 276 10.99 -10.68 6.21
C TYR A 276 11.45 -10.31 7.61
N THR A 277 11.30 -9.04 8.02
CA THR A 277 11.26 -8.72 9.45
C THR A 277 9.98 -9.26 10.06
N LEU A 278 10.00 -9.55 11.36
CA LEU A 278 8.82 -10.02 12.08
C LEU A 278 8.27 -8.95 13.03
N THR A 279 6.94 -8.82 13.04
CA THR A 279 6.17 -8.04 14.01
C THR A 279 6.30 -8.64 15.42
N LYS A 280 5.84 -7.90 16.44
CA LYS A 280 5.73 -8.39 17.83
C LYS A 280 4.89 -9.66 18.01
N ARG A 281 4.01 -9.98 17.04
CA ARG A 281 3.18 -11.20 17.04
C ARG A 281 3.77 -12.32 16.15
N ASN A 282 5.03 -12.20 15.72
CA ASN A 282 5.70 -13.12 14.79
C ASN A 282 5.03 -13.26 13.40
N LYS A 283 4.23 -12.26 13.00
CA LYS A 283 3.80 -12.12 11.60
C LYS A 283 4.88 -11.41 10.80
N ASP A 284 4.96 -11.68 9.51
CA ASP A 284 5.81 -10.90 8.60
C ASP A 284 5.40 -9.41 8.63
N ASP A 285 6.40 -8.54 8.56
CA ASP A 285 6.27 -7.10 8.70
C ASP A 285 6.79 -6.41 7.44
N LYS A 286 8.12 -6.25 7.32
CA LYS A 286 8.78 -5.65 6.15
C LYS A 286 9.49 -6.74 5.34
N LEU A 287 9.22 -6.79 4.04
CA LEU A 287 10.02 -7.56 3.10
C LEU A 287 11.43 -6.94 3.00
N VAL A 288 12.46 -7.72 3.30
CA VAL A 288 13.87 -7.32 3.28
C VAL A 288 14.53 -7.75 1.98
N PHE A 289 14.32 -9.01 1.56
CA PHE A 289 14.82 -9.55 0.31
C PHE A 289 13.74 -10.41 -0.34
N ASN A 290 13.60 -10.31 -1.67
CA ASN A 290 12.84 -11.21 -2.52
C ASN A 290 13.57 -11.31 -3.85
N ASN A 291 14.28 -12.41 -4.09
CA ASN A 291 15.12 -12.50 -5.26
C ASN A 291 15.40 -13.95 -5.68
N THR A 292 15.66 -14.15 -6.97
CA THR A 292 15.98 -15.45 -7.59
C THR A 292 17.32 -15.42 -8.34
N MET A 293 18.17 -14.42 -8.10
CA MET A 293 19.47 -14.31 -8.75
C MET A 293 20.33 -15.52 -8.39
N THR A 294 20.99 -16.07 -9.40
CA THR A 294 22.08 -17.03 -9.22
C THR A 294 23.19 -16.38 -8.39
N ASP A 295 23.68 -17.10 -7.39
CA ASP A 295 24.74 -16.61 -6.49
C ASP A 295 24.36 -15.28 -5.81
N PHE A 296 23.10 -15.20 -5.33
CA PHE A 296 22.55 -14.01 -4.70
C PHE A 296 23.45 -13.48 -3.58
N ARG A 297 23.67 -12.17 -3.61
CA ARG A 297 24.20 -11.40 -2.49
C ARG A 297 23.55 -10.02 -2.47
N GLY A 298 22.94 -9.66 -1.36
CA GLY A 298 22.24 -8.38 -1.23
C GLY A 298 22.41 -7.74 0.15
N ARG A 299 22.33 -6.42 0.20
CA ARG A 299 22.35 -5.63 1.45
C ARG A 299 21.13 -4.72 1.52
N ALA A 300 20.48 -4.68 2.69
CA ALA A 300 19.29 -3.88 2.93
C ALA A 300 19.36 -3.14 4.27
N LEU A 301 18.76 -1.95 4.31
CA LEU A 301 18.60 -1.16 5.52
C LEU A 301 17.37 -1.64 6.32
N VAL A 302 17.63 -2.04 7.58
CA VAL A 302 16.61 -2.50 8.53
C VAL A 302 16.78 -1.74 9.84
N PHE A 303 15.72 -1.66 10.65
CA PHE A 303 15.78 -1.03 11.97
C PHE A 303 15.60 -2.05 13.08
N GLN A 304 16.47 -1.98 14.08
CA GLN A 304 16.26 -2.60 15.37
C GLN A 304 15.58 -1.60 16.31
N ASP A 305 14.41 -1.96 16.83
CA ASP A 305 13.65 -1.09 17.74
C ASP A 305 14.14 -1.23 19.19
N ASP A 306 13.94 -0.18 20.01
CA ASP A 306 14.41 -0.14 21.41
C ASP A 306 13.72 -1.17 22.32
N ASP A 307 12.45 -1.48 22.02
CA ASP A 307 11.59 -2.29 22.87
C ASP A 307 11.59 -3.78 22.51
N ARG A 308 12.23 -4.17 21.39
CA ARG A 308 12.22 -5.56 20.89
C ARG A 308 13.49 -5.95 20.15
N ARG A 309 13.79 -7.26 20.18
CA ARG A 309 14.86 -7.84 19.37
C ARG A 309 14.44 -7.89 17.90
N LEU A 310 15.33 -7.50 16.99
CA LEU A 310 15.13 -7.73 15.57
C LEU A 310 15.01 -9.24 15.31
N ARG A 311 13.94 -9.64 14.62
CA ARG A 311 13.73 -11.02 14.17
C ARG A 311 13.48 -11.03 12.67
N LEU A 312 14.09 -12.01 12.00
CA LEU A 312 13.97 -12.20 10.56
C LEU A 312 13.46 -13.61 10.29
N ARG A 313 12.44 -13.77 9.45
CA ARG A 313 12.10 -15.06 8.85
C ARG A 313 12.77 -15.12 7.49
N VAL A 314 13.63 -16.10 7.30
CA VAL A 314 14.42 -16.31 6.09
C VAL A 314 13.98 -17.61 5.47
N THR A 315 13.88 -17.67 4.16
CA THR A 315 13.78 -18.93 3.44
C THR A 315 14.56 -18.83 2.15
N GLY A 316 15.31 -19.87 1.83
CA GLY A 316 15.83 -20.04 0.48
C GLY A 316 15.99 -21.51 0.16
N ASP A 317 16.06 -21.81 -1.13
CA ASP A 317 16.27 -23.17 -1.64
C ASP A 317 17.65 -23.71 -1.27
N ASN A 318 18.64 -22.81 -1.27
CA ASN A 318 20.03 -23.11 -1.02
C ASN A 318 20.41 -22.86 0.45
N ASP A 319 21.60 -23.34 0.81
CA ASP A 319 22.24 -22.92 2.05
C ASP A 319 22.46 -21.41 2.00
N TRP A 320 21.94 -20.72 3.00
CA TRP A 320 21.99 -19.28 3.09
C TRP A 320 22.77 -18.82 4.30
N THR A 321 23.39 -17.65 4.17
CA THR A 321 23.99 -16.93 5.27
C THR A 321 23.38 -15.53 5.35
N VAL A 322 23.03 -15.11 6.56
CA VAL A 322 22.56 -13.75 6.86
C VAL A 322 23.43 -13.15 7.94
N SER A 323 23.87 -11.92 7.72
CA SER A 323 24.70 -11.15 8.64
C SER A 323 24.03 -9.82 8.97
N VAL A 324 23.91 -9.50 10.26
CA VAL A 324 23.44 -8.19 10.73
C VAL A 324 24.65 -7.38 11.17
N GLN A 325 24.87 -6.23 10.52
CA GLN A 325 26.10 -5.43 10.58
C GLN A 325 25.80 -3.97 10.95
N PRO A 326 26.78 -3.26 11.54
CA PRO A 326 26.63 -1.83 11.80
C PRO A 326 26.57 -1.05 10.49
N LEU A 327 25.85 0.08 10.50
CA LEU A 327 25.71 0.94 9.32
C LEU A 327 27.06 1.43 8.77
N SER A 328 28.11 1.49 9.59
CA SER A 328 29.46 1.90 9.18
C SER A 328 30.13 0.99 8.14
N VAL A 329 29.57 -0.19 7.83
CA VAL A 329 30.13 -1.10 6.80
C VAL A 329 29.68 -0.79 5.36
N VAL A 330 28.77 0.17 5.18
CA VAL A 330 28.26 0.53 3.85
C VAL A 330 29.39 1.08 2.97
N ARG A 331 29.32 0.80 1.67
CA ARG A 331 30.30 1.33 0.71
C ARG A 331 30.00 2.80 0.44
N HIS A 332 31.03 3.60 0.24
CA HIS A 332 30.86 5.00 -0.14
C HIS A 332 30.82 5.14 -1.67
N LEU A 333 29.88 5.95 -2.18
CA LEU A 333 29.86 6.37 -3.58
C LEU A 333 30.88 7.50 -3.78
N THR A 334 32.16 7.13 -3.90
CA THR A 334 33.26 8.04 -4.25
C THR A 334 33.68 7.80 -5.70
N GLY A 335 33.05 8.50 -6.63
CA GLY A 335 33.22 8.25 -8.07
C GLY A 335 32.31 7.11 -8.54
N THR A 336 32.89 6.10 -9.19
CA THR A 336 32.13 4.97 -9.76
C THR A 336 32.09 3.77 -8.82
N VAL A 337 30.89 3.27 -8.53
CA VAL A 337 30.62 2.05 -7.78
C VAL A 337 29.81 1.10 -8.65
N GLN A 338 30.20 -0.17 -8.65
CA GLN A 338 29.47 -1.25 -9.30
C GLN A 338 28.84 -2.18 -8.25
N GLY A 339 27.72 -2.79 -8.62
CA GLY A 339 27.06 -3.81 -7.82
C GLY A 339 26.24 -4.77 -8.66
N LEU A 340 25.78 -5.82 -7.99
CA LEU A 340 24.89 -6.84 -8.51
C LEU A 340 23.82 -7.04 -7.44
N GLY A 341 22.56 -6.80 -7.77
CA GLY A 341 21.47 -6.92 -6.81
C GLY A 341 21.29 -5.73 -5.86
N PRO A 342 20.49 -5.91 -4.79
CA PRO A 342 20.17 -4.87 -3.81
C PRO A 342 21.38 -4.44 -2.98
N GLU A 343 21.51 -3.15 -2.70
CA GLU A 343 22.67 -2.57 -2.03
C GLU A 343 22.34 -1.31 -1.23
N VAL A 344 23.17 -1.01 -0.23
CA VAL A 344 23.14 0.28 0.49
C VAL A 344 24.49 0.98 0.36
N LEU A 345 24.48 2.20 -0.18
CA LEU A 345 25.66 3.05 -0.32
C LEU A 345 25.54 4.30 0.55
N ALA A 346 26.66 4.81 1.05
CA ALA A 346 26.75 6.13 1.66
C ALA A 346 27.25 7.17 0.64
N TYR A 347 26.66 8.36 0.67
CA TYR A 347 27.15 9.52 -0.07
C TYR A 347 27.42 10.69 0.87
N THR A 348 28.66 11.15 0.91
CA THR A 348 29.12 12.27 1.77
C THR A 348 29.71 13.43 0.96
N GLY A 349 29.55 13.40 -0.36
CA GLY A 349 30.04 14.46 -1.24
C GLY A 349 29.16 15.71 -1.21
N THR A 350 29.58 16.75 -1.94
CA THR A 350 28.75 17.93 -2.23
C THR A 350 27.62 17.59 -3.21
N GLU A 351 26.86 18.57 -3.69
CA GLU A 351 25.90 18.31 -4.78
C GLU A 351 26.62 17.70 -6.00
N ALA A 352 25.98 16.72 -6.63
CA ALA A 352 26.55 15.96 -7.74
C ALA A 352 25.47 15.55 -8.76
N ASP A 353 25.89 15.35 -10.00
CA ASP A 353 25.12 14.52 -10.94
C ASP A 353 25.54 13.06 -10.74
N VAL A 354 24.58 12.15 -10.62
CA VAL A 354 24.85 10.71 -10.57
C VAL A 354 24.42 10.09 -11.89
N ASP A 355 25.34 9.40 -12.55
CA ASP A 355 25.03 8.57 -13.71
C ASP A 355 24.75 7.14 -13.24
N ALA A 356 23.63 6.57 -13.71
CA ALA A 356 23.28 5.18 -13.52
C ALA A 356 23.34 4.42 -14.85
N GLU A 357 24.05 3.30 -14.85
CA GLU A 357 24.02 2.29 -15.91
C GLU A 357 23.52 0.98 -15.31
N PHE A 358 22.43 0.44 -15.84
CA PHE A 358 21.89 -0.86 -15.46
C PHE A 358 21.75 -1.73 -16.70
N SER A 359 22.39 -2.89 -16.69
CA SER A 359 22.42 -3.77 -17.87
C SER A 359 21.29 -4.81 -17.87
N GLY A 360 20.57 -4.96 -16.74
CA GLY A 360 19.55 -5.99 -16.56
C GLY A 360 20.09 -7.42 -16.63
N GLY A 361 19.21 -8.38 -16.38
CA GLY A 361 19.35 -9.78 -16.77
C GLY A 361 18.99 -9.98 -18.25
N ASP A 362 19.18 -11.22 -18.73
CA ASP A 362 18.94 -11.58 -20.14
C ASP A 362 17.45 -11.62 -20.53
N ASP A 363 16.54 -11.52 -19.56
CA ASP A 363 15.08 -11.62 -19.73
C ASP A 363 14.38 -10.30 -20.07
N GLY A 364 15.01 -9.15 -19.81
CA GLY A 364 14.49 -7.83 -20.16
C GLY A 364 13.46 -7.23 -19.19
N ASP A 365 13.06 -7.97 -18.15
CA ASP A 365 12.06 -7.55 -17.15
C ASP A 365 12.71 -7.12 -15.81
N SER A 366 14.03 -6.99 -15.79
CA SER A 366 14.83 -6.64 -14.61
C SER A 366 14.54 -5.22 -14.11
N SER A 367 14.32 -5.06 -12.82
CA SER A 367 14.02 -3.79 -12.16
C SER A 367 15.28 -3.11 -11.61
N PHE A 368 15.32 -1.78 -11.73
CA PHE A 368 16.36 -0.95 -11.10
C PHE A 368 15.76 0.30 -10.48
N VAL A 369 15.81 0.37 -9.16
CA VAL A 369 15.29 1.47 -8.36
C VAL A 369 16.37 1.95 -7.41
N VAL A 370 16.52 3.27 -7.31
CA VAL A 370 17.43 3.90 -6.34
C VAL A 370 16.69 4.99 -5.61
N TRP A 371 16.68 4.89 -4.28
CA TRP A 371 16.17 5.92 -3.38
C TRP A 371 17.31 6.61 -2.65
N SER A 372 17.18 7.91 -2.38
CA SER A 372 18.04 8.62 -1.45
C SER A 372 17.31 8.85 -0.13
N ALA A 373 18.01 8.63 0.97
CA ALA A 373 17.53 8.86 2.32
C ALA A 373 18.48 9.80 3.05
N ASP A 374 17.96 10.88 3.64
CA ASP A 374 18.74 11.74 4.53
C ASP A 374 19.23 10.90 5.71
N ALA A 375 20.55 10.87 5.91
CA ALA A 375 21.17 10.06 6.93
C ALA A 375 20.80 10.50 8.36
N HIS A 376 20.28 11.72 8.55
CA HIS A 376 19.72 12.21 9.80
C HIS A 376 18.23 11.85 9.99
N ASN A 377 17.54 11.41 8.93
CA ASN A 377 16.12 11.09 8.95
C ASN A 377 15.80 9.81 8.15
N LEU A 378 16.48 8.71 8.48
CA LEU A 378 16.34 7.44 7.75
C LEU A 378 14.93 6.81 7.80
N ARG A 379 14.10 7.19 8.78
CA ARG A 379 12.68 6.77 8.89
C ARG A 379 11.70 7.75 8.21
N GLY A 380 12.22 8.84 7.62
CA GLY A 380 11.46 9.84 6.88
C GLY A 380 11.09 9.39 5.47
N SER A 381 10.63 10.33 4.65
CA SER A 381 10.45 10.10 3.21
C SER A 381 11.80 9.89 2.54
N HIS A 382 11.87 8.92 1.63
CA HIS A 382 13.00 8.74 0.73
C HIS A 382 12.67 9.35 -0.62
N ASP A 383 13.63 10.03 -1.23
CA ASP A 383 13.45 10.66 -2.53
C ASP A 383 13.85 9.67 -3.63
N LEU A 384 13.00 9.56 -4.64
CA LEU A 384 13.27 8.68 -5.77
C LEU A 384 14.34 9.29 -6.68
N VAL A 385 15.45 8.56 -6.89
CA VAL A 385 16.55 9.00 -7.76
C VAL A 385 16.43 8.33 -9.14
N PHE A 386 16.26 7.00 -9.17
CA PHE A 386 16.07 6.22 -10.40
C PHE A 386 14.92 5.21 -10.21
N ASN A 387 14.12 4.99 -11.25
CA ASN A 387 13.13 3.91 -11.31
C ASN A 387 12.90 3.53 -12.76
N ASP A 388 13.34 2.34 -13.15
CA ASP A 388 13.13 1.83 -14.49
C ASP A 388 13.04 0.30 -14.50
N VAL A 389 12.50 -0.23 -15.61
CA VAL A 389 12.43 -1.66 -15.90
C VAL A 389 13.13 -1.91 -17.22
N GLY A 390 14.04 -2.87 -17.24
CA GLY A 390 14.96 -3.13 -18.33
C GLY A 390 16.21 -2.25 -18.27
N ARG A 391 16.95 -2.19 -19.37
CA ARG A 391 18.27 -1.52 -19.40
C ARG A 391 18.16 -0.01 -19.18
N LEU A 392 19.00 0.51 -18.29
CA LEU A 392 19.05 1.94 -17.95
C LEU A 392 20.39 2.56 -18.34
N ARG A 393 20.33 3.77 -18.89
CA ARG A 393 21.45 4.73 -18.89
C ARG A 393 20.90 6.13 -18.69
N GLN A 394 20.94 6.62 -17.46
CA GLN A 394 20.34 7.89 -17.07
C GLN A 394 21.24 8.68 -16.12
N THR A 395 21.00 9.99 -16.04
CA THR A 395 21.66 10.89 -15.08
C THR A 395 20.59 11.55 -14.24
N ALA A 396 20.80 11.61 -12.91
CA ALA A 396 19.91 12.30 -11.98
C ALA A 396 20.71 13.20 -11.03
N PRO A 397 20.16 14.34 -10.59
CA PRO A 397 20.80 15.16 -9.58
C PRO A 397 20.75 14.47 -8.21
N LEU A 398 21.85 14.57 -7.46
CA LEU A 398 21.96 14.09 -6.09
C LEU A 398 22.34 15.25 -5.15
N PRO A 399 21.57 15.49 -4.07
CA PRO A 399 21.90 16.54 -3.13
C PRO A 399 23.20 16.23 -2.37
N GLY A 400 23.76 17.26 -1.75
CA GLY A 400 24.90 17.10 -0.86
C GLY A 400 24.61 16.11 0.27
N GLY A 401 25.62 15.29 0.58
CA GLY A 401 25.61 14.36 1.70
C GLY A 401 25.52 15.06 3.07
N PRO A 402 25.20 14.30 4.12
CA PRO A 402 25.23 12.84 4.16
C PRO A 402 23.90 12.16 3.78
N LEU A 403 23.95 11.23 2.83
CA LEU A 403 22.81 10.46 2.35
C LEU A 403 23.13 8.96 2.38
N LEU A 404 22.09 8.13 2.48
CA LEU A 404 22.14 6.74 2.05
C LEU A 404 21.44 6.58 0.71
N LEU A 405 22.03 5.83 -0.20
CA LEU A 405 21.39 5.37 -1.42
C LEU A 405 20.94 3.92 -1.22
N LEU A 406 19.64 3.68 -1.31
CA LEU A 406 19.02 2.37 -1.23
C LEU A 406 18.79 1.87 -2.66
N VAL A 407 19.62 0.95 -3.11
CA VAL A 407 19.53 0.35 -4.45
C VAL A 407 18.73 -0.93 -4.35
N GLU A 408 17.65 -1.01 -5.11
CA GLU A 408 16.87 -2.22 -5.34
C GLU A 408 17.09 -2.62 -6.80
N ALA A 409 17.75 -3.75 -7.01
CA ALA A 409 18.08 -4.22 -8.34
C ALA A 409 18.07 -5.75 -8.38
N ASP A 410 17.82 -6.32 -9.54
CA ASP A 410 17.85 -7.76 -9.84
C ASP A 410 18.84 -8.07 -10.98
N GLY A 411 19.86 -7.22 -11.13
CA GLY A 411 20.92 -7.38 -12.12
C GLY A 411 22.13 -6.48 -11.85
N PRO A 412 23.11 -6.47 -12.77
CA PRO A 412 24.32 -5.68 -12.63
C PRO A 412 24.08 -4.20 -12.93
N TRP A 413 24.55 -3.35 -12.03
CA TRP A 413 24.45 -1.89 -12.12
C TRP A 413 25.77 -1.20 -11.81
N GLN A 414 25.86 0.04 -12.28
CA GLN A 414 26.93 0.97 -12.02
C GLN A 414 26.35 2.35 -11.70
N LEU A 415 26.83 2.96 -10.63
CA LEU A 415 26.52 4.34 -10.25
C LEU A 415 27.82 5.16 -10.27
N THR A 416 27.82 6.32 -10.91
CA THR A 416 28.96 7.23 -10.95
C THR A 416 28.55 8.61 -10.45
N ALA A 417 29.04 9.03 -9.29
CA ALA A 417 28.85 10.39 -8.81
C ALA A 417 29.88 11.34 -9.45
N ARG A 418 29.37 12.42 -10.05
CA ARG A 418 30.13 13.54 -10.62
C ARG A 418 29.82 14.81 -9.80
N PRO A 419 30.65 15.15 -8.80
CA PRO A 419 30.48 16.37 -8.02
C PRO A 419 30.40 17.59 -8.93
N LEU A 420 29.45 18.48 -8.65
CA LEU A 420 29.34 19.74 -9.36
C LEU A 420 30.54 20.64 -8.97
N PRO A 421 31.10 21.41 -9.92
CA PRO A 421 32.14 22.37 -9.59
C PRO A 421 31.58 23.36 -8.57
N ALA A 422 32.38 23.67 -7.54
CA ALA A 422 32.03 24.73 -6.61
C ALA A 422 31.72 26.00 -7.41
N LEU A 423 30.53 26.56 -7.23
CA LEU A 423 30.21 27.87 -7.78
C LEU A 423 31.28 28.83 -7.25
N ASP A 424 32.09 29.38 -8.16
CA ASP A 424 33.09 30.39 -7.84
C ASP A 424 32.34 31.51 -7.11
N PRO A 425 32.66 31.81 -5.84
CA PRO A 425 32.03 32.93 -5.17
C PRO A 425 32.51 34.16 -5.93
N GLY A 426 31.67 34.64 -6.86
CA GLY A 426 31.93 35.85 -7.64
C GLY A 426 32.39 36.98 -6.72
N PRO A 427 33.19 37.93 -7.23
CA PRO A 427 33.90 38.90 -6.40
C PRO A 427 32.94 39.52 -5.40
N ALA A 428 33.29 39.40 -4.12
CA ALA A 428 32.49 39.89 -3.02
C ALA A 428 32.05 41.33 -3.31
N HIS A 429 30.77 41.51 -3.64
CA HIS A 429 30.16 42.83 -3.51
C HIS A 429 30.23 43.16 -2.03
N ALA A 430 31.18 44.02 -1.68
CA ALA A 430 31.28 44.68 -0.39
C ALA A 430 29.95 45.40 -0.13
N SER A 431 29.02 44.66 0.46
CA SER A 431 27.83 45.18 1.07
C SER A 431 28.28 45.55 2.47
N GLU A 432 28.40 46.85 2.74
CA GLU A 432 28.68 47.37 4.07
C GLU A 432 27.77 46.68 5.11
N PRO A 433 28.30 46.30 6.28
CA PRO A 433 27.48 45.71 7.32
C PRO A 433 26.42 46.73 7.79
N PRO A 434 25.13 46.36 7.90
CA PRO A 434 24.18 47.24 8.55
C PRO A 434 24.58 47.41 10.03
N ALA A 435 24.55 48.66 10.48
CA ALA A 435 24.95 49.07 11.81
C ALA A 435 24.24 48.25 12.91
N VAL A 436 25.04 47.69 13.82
CA VAL A 436 24.58 47.02 15.03
C VAL A 436 23.97 48.06 15.97
N VAL A 437 22.65 48.04 16.12
CA VAL A 437 21.96 48.71 17.22
C VAL A 437 21.95 47.76 18.41
N VAL A 438 22.75 48.08 19.43
CA VAL A 438 22.83 47.39 20.71
C VAL A 438 21.62 47.78 21.56
N PRO A 439 20.81 46.84 22.09
CA PRO A 439 19.85 47.17 23.14
C PRO A 439 20.57 47.24 24.49
N GLU A 440 20.48 48.39 25.16
CA GLU A 440 21.01 48.60 26.50
C GLU A 440 20.37 47.65 27.53
N THR A 441 21.23 46.97 28.27
CA THR A 441 20.91 46.18 29.46
C THR A 441 20.49 47.11 30.60
N ARG A 442 19.26 46.96 31.13
CA ARG A 442 18.87 47.52 32.44
C ARG A 442 19.34 46.60 33.57
N PRO A 443 19.93 47.13 34.66
CA PRO A 443 20.39 46.33 35.79
C PRO A 443 19.24 45.96 36.74
N VAL A 444 19.22 44.70 37.18
CA VAL A 444 18.36 44.19 38.26
C VAL A 444 19.08 44.38 39.60
N GLN A 445 18.44 45.05 40.56
CA GLN A 445 18.89 45.16 41.94
C GLN A 445 18.34 44.00 42.81
N PRO A 446 19.06 43.59 43.87
CA PRO A 446 18.74 42.41 44.67
C PRO A 446 17.87 42.74 45.90
N TYR A 447 17.05 41.79 46.33
CA TYR A 447 16.58 41.74 47.72
C TYR A 447 16.72 40.32 48.27
N ALA A 448 17.48 40.23 49.35
CA ALA A 448 17.57 39.09 50.25
C ALA A 448 16.70 39.36 51.49
N GLY A 449 16.16 38.30 52.10
CA GLY A 449 15.94 38.26 53.55
C GLY A 449 14.63 37.65 54.07
N GLY A 450 14.75 36.45 54.66
CA GLY A 450 14.03 35.96 55.87
C GLY A 450 12.61 35.41 55.66
N SER A 451 12.31 34.11 55.79
CA SER A 451 12.51 33.08 56.84
C SER A 451 11.28 32.85 57.74
N ASP A 452 11.00 31.55 57.93
CA ASP A 452 10.34 30.85 59.03
C ASP A 452 8.82 30.58 59.01
N GLY A 453 8.47 29.30 59.21
CA GLY A 453 7.11 28.87 59.55
C GLY A 453 6.76 27.39 59.29
N VAL A 454 7.39 26.49 60.05
CA VAL A 454 7.27 25.02 60.12
C VAL A 454 5.84 24.43 60.32
N SER A 455 5.60 23.31 59.60
CA SER A 455 4.87 22.04 59.89
C SER A 455 3.33 21.87 59.95
N LYS A 456 2.96 20.78 59.26
CA LYS A 456 2.21 19.57 59.69
C LYS A 456 0.68 19.51 59.59
N ASP A 457 0.30 18.36 59.02
CA ASP A 457 -0.77 17.44 59.39
C ASP A 457 -2.07 17.36 58.56
N GLU A 458 -2.31 16.09 58.20
CA GLU A 458 -3.57 15.34 58.15
C GLU A 458 -4.55 15.48 56.95
N ARG A 459 -4.69 14.34 56.26
CA ARG A 459 -5.93 13.93 55.57
C ARG A 459 -7.06 13.79 56.59
N PRO A 460 -8.33 13.88 56.16
CA PRO A 460 -9.06 12.61 56.03
C PRO A 460 -10.03 12.54 54.83
N ALA A 461 -10.45 11.31 54.56
CA ALA A 461 -11.48 10.92 53.60
C ALA A 461 -12.90 10.91 54.20
N LYS A 462 -13.91 10.91 53.31
CA LYS A 462 -15.38 10.67 53.42
C LYS A 462 -16.18 11.92 52.99
N GLY A 463 -17.25 11.87 52.20
CA GLY A 463 -18.04 10.74 51.74
C GLY A 463 -19.16 11.15 50.76
N LEU A 464 -19.97 10.15 50.45
CA LEU A 464 -21.01 9.99 49.42
C LEU A 464 -22.29 10.85 49.61
N LEU A 465 -23.08 10.95 48.52
CA LEU A 465 -24.49 11.44 48.35
C LEU A 465 -24.64 12.95 48.08
N GLY A 466 -25.33 13.45 47.05
CA GLY A 466 -26.19 12.87 46.01
C GLY A 466 -27.12 13.98 45.45
N ARG A 467 -27.60 13.81 44.20
CA ARG A 467 -28.67 14.58 43.49
C ARG A 467 -28.26 15.98 42.97
N LEU A 468 -28.61 16.45 41.77
CA LEU A 468 -29.56 16.05 40.73
C LEU A 468 -29.21 16.80 39.42
N GLY A 469 -29.23 16.09 38.29
CA GLY A 469 -29.65 16.61 36.98
C GLY A 469 -28.86 17.74 36.30
N ARG A 470 -27.82 17.38 35.52
CA ARG A 470 -27.54 18.02 34.23
C ARG A 470 -27.21 16.92 33.21
N THR A 471 -27.90 16.96 32.09
CA THR A 471 -27.77 16.12 30.89
C THR A 471 -26.32 16.16 30.37
N LYS A 472 -25.68 14.99 30.23
CA LYS A 472 -24.27 14.84 29.85
C LYS A 472 -24.02 15.25 28.40
N ASP A 473 -23.36 16.39 28.29
CA ASP A 473 -22.34 16.87 27.35
C ASP A 473 -22.06 16.11 26.04
N GLN A 474 -22.07 16.92 24.98
CA GLN A 474 -21.48 16.70 23.67
C GLN A 474 -20.02 16.23 23.79
N ALA A 475 -19.67 15.15 23.08
CA ALA A 475 -18.37 14.48 23.13
C ALA A 475 -17.26 15.31 22.47
N GLU A 476 -16.72 16.28 23.20
CA GLU A 476 -15.46 16.95 22.86
C GLU A 476 -14.29 16.18 23.47
N HIS A 477 -13.35 15.75 22.63
CA HIS A 477 -12.12 15.09 23.02
C HIS A 477 -10.95 16.03 22.76
N SER A 478 -10.08 16.23 23.74
CA SER A 478 -8.86 17.01 23.57
C SER A 478 -7.66 16.31 24.21
N GLY A 479 -6.47 16.70 23.76
CA GLY A 479 -5.23 16.12 24.24
C GLY A 479 -4.00 16.79 23.64
N ARG A 480 -2.85 16.23 23.96
CA ARG A 480 -1.54 16.62 23.42
C ARG A 480 -0.74 15.35 23.16
N GLY A 481 -0.02 15.31 22.03
CA GLY A 481 0.74 14.13 21.65
C GLY A 481 -0.14 12.99 21.12
N GLU A 482 0.51 11.89 20.79
CA GLU A 482 -0.12 10.71 20.17
C GLU A 482 -1.14 10.07 21.10
N LYS A 483 -2.29 9.67 20.54
CA LYS A 483 -3.37 9.05 21.32
C LYS A 483 -4.29 8.24 20.43
N THR A 484 -4.84 7.17 20.98
CA THR A 484 -6.03 6.52 20.41
C THR A 484 -7.29 7.07 21.09
N VAL A 485 -8.24 7.55 20.29
CA VAL A 485 -9.50 8.12 20.74
C VAL A 485 -10.65 7.28 20.19
N THR A 486 -11.53 6.81 21.06
CA THR A 486 -12.77 6.15 20.66
C THR A 486 -13.89 7.17 20.68
N LEU A 487 -14.57 7.31 19.54
CA LEU A 487 -15.68 8.23 19.34
C LEU A 487 -16.96 7.41 19.12
N ALA A 488 -17.97 7.63 19.96
CA ALA A 488 -19.28 7.01 19.80
C ALA A 488 -20.14 7.83 18.83
N ASN A 489 -20.82 7.16 17.91
CA ASN A 489 -21.73 7.82 16.98
C ASN A 489 -22.96 8.34 17.73
N PRO A 490 -23.27 9.64 17.69
CA PRO A 490 -24.47 10.19 18.34
C PRO A 490 -25.76 9.64 17.73
N GLU A 491 -25.75 9.26 16.44
CA GLU A 491 -26.88 8.67 15.73
C GLU A 491 -26.42 7.44 14.91
N PRO A 492 -26.31 6.25 15.54
CA PRO A 492 -25.88 5.03 14.84
C PRO A 492 -26.70 4.78 13.57
N GLY A 493 -26.00 4.52 12.46
CA GLY A 493 -26.62 4.36 11.14
C GLY A 493 -26.66 5.62 10.28
N ARG A 494 -26.28 6.78 10.83
CA ARG A 494 -26.06 8.02 10.07
C ARG A 494 -24.61 8.48 10.18
N PRO A 495 -24.06 9.14 9.13
CA PRO A 495 -22.79 9.84 9.24
C PRO A 495 -22.84 10.90 10.34
N ALA A 496 -21.70 11.25 10.92
CA ALA A 496 -21.55 12.41 11.78
C ALA A 496 -20.48 13.36 11.23
N LEU A 497 -20.51 14.60 11.71
CA LEU A 497 -19.53 15.61 11.34
C LEU A 497 -18.45 15.67 12.42
N LEU A 498 -17.20 15.39 12.04
CA LEU A 498 -16.04 15.57 12.92
C LEU A 498 -15.44 16.95 12.67
N GLU A 499 -15.55 17.83 13.66
CA GLU A 499 -14.78 19.07 13.71
C GLU A 499 -13.45 18.81 14.41
N TYR A 500 -12.34 19.17 13.77
CA TYR A 500 -11.00 18.95 14.30
C TYR A 500 -10.21 20.25 14.35
N SER A 501 -9.35 20.39 15.35
CA SER A 501 -8.35 21.45 15.47
C SER A 501 -7.07 20.85 16.03
N ILE A 502 -5.96 20.99 15.30
CA ILE A 502 -4.66 20.40 15.59
C ILE A 502 -3.63 21.52 15.53
N LYS A 503 -2.88 21.72 16.61
CA LYS A 503 -1.74 22.63 16.66
C LYS A 503 -0.48 21.80 16.48
N ASP A 504 0.36 22.24 15.55
CA ASP A 504 1.72 21.76 15.44
C ASP A 504 2.56 22.56 16.44
N ASP A 505 2.99 21.93 17.53
CA ASP A 505 3.80 22.58 18.56
C ASP A 505 5.28 22.68 18.11
N ASP A 506 5.68 21.90 17.10
CA ASP A 506 7.09 21.63 16.76
C ASP A 506 7.49 22.15 15.36
N GLY A 507 6.56 22.79 14.65
CA GLY A 507 6.80 23.57 13.42
C GLY A 507 7.17 22.78 12.16
N TYR A 508 7.32 21.46 12.24
CA TYR A 508 7.75 20.60 11.13
C TYR A 508 7.02 19.25 11.04
N SER A 509 5.91 19.03 11.76
CA SER A 509 5.33 17.69 11.85
C SER A 509 4.06 17.50 11.00
N SER A 510 4.12 16.53 10.08
CA SER A 510 2.95 16.05 9.36
C SER A 510 2.15 15.11 10.24
N TYR A 511 1.12 15.64 10.91
CA TYR A 511 0.23 14.78 11.67
C TYR A 511 -0.46 13.75 10.76
N ARG A 512 -0.78 12.60 11.34
CA ARG A 512 -1.62 11.57 10.72
C ARG A 512 -2.72 11.14 11.68
N ILE A 513 -3.92 10.96 11.16
CA ILE A 513 -5.03 10.36 11.88
C ILE A 513 -5.50 9.16 11.07
N GLU A 514 -5.48 7.99 11.69
CA GLU A 514 -5.85 6.71 11.08
C GLU A 514 -7.12 6.17 11.76
N LEU A 515 -8.00 5.55 10.97
CA LEU A 515 -9.11 4.76 11.48
C LEU A 515 -8.56 3.40 11.92
N LEU A 516 -8.93 2.96 13.12
CA LEU A 516 -8.65 1.61 13.59
C LEU A 516 -9.93 0.78 13.45
N ASP A 517 -9.83 -0.37 12.78
CA ASP A 517 -10.89 -1.35 12.78
C ASP A 517 -10.92 -2.16 14.10
N GLU A 518 -11.79 -3.15 14.25
CA GLU A 518 -11.90 -3.98 15.46
C GLU A 518 -10.63 -4.81 15.79
N TYR A 519 -9.70 -4.95 14.83
CA TYR A 519 -8.46 -5.70 14.95
C TYR A 519 -7.22 -4.80 15.17
N ASP A 520 -7.42 -3.50 15.33
CA ASP A 520 -6.39 -2.44 15.39
C ASP A 520 -5.62 -2.26 14.06
N ASP A 521 -6.14 -2.77 12.94
CA ASP A 521 -5.58 -2.49 11.62
C ASP A 521 -5.93 -1.06 11.22
N THR A 522 -5.00 -0.41 10.53
CA THR A 522 -5.10 1.03 10.27
C THR A 522 -5.50 1.35 8.83
N GLU A 523 -6.51 2.21 8.69
CA GLU A 523 -6.91 2.80 7.41
C GLU A 523 -6.62 4.30 7.45
N LYS A 524 -5.88 4.80 6.44
CA LYS A 524 -5.53 6.22 6.36
C LYS A 524 -6.80 7.07 6.25
N PHE A 525 -6.99 7.99 7.19
CA PHE A 525 -8.18 8.84 7.25
C PHE A 525 -7.89 10.31 6.99
N MET A 526 -7.02 10.93 7.79
CA MET A 526 -6.61 12.33 7.61
C MET A 526 -5.11 12.50 7.80
N GLU A 527 -4.56 13.53 7.16
CA GLU A 527 -3.17 13.95 7.35
C GLU A 527 -3.03 15.45 7.08
N SER A 528 -1.96 16.04 7.62
CA SER A 528 -1.73 17.48 7.54
C SER A 528 -1.63 18.02 6.12
N SER A 529 -1.09 17.24 5.18
CA SER A 529 -0.85 17.65 3.80
C SER A 529 -2.13 17.86 2.99
N THR A 530 -3.20 17.13 3.32
CA THR A 530 -4.48 17.15 2.60
C THR A 530 -5.58 17.88 3.36
N HIS A 531 -5.59 17.79 4.69
CA HIS A 531 -6.68 18.32 5.53
C HIS A 531 -6.29 19.59 6.31
N GLY A 532 -5.00 19.94 6.37
CA GLY A 532 -4.53 21.08 7.17
C GLY A 532 -4.84 20.92 8.67
N THR A 533 -4.74 21.98 9.46
CA THR A 533 -4.79 21.89 10.93
C THR A 533 -6.17 22.06 11.54
N HIS A 534 -7.14 22.62 10.82
CA HIS A 534 -8.50 22.79 11.30
C HIS A 534 -9.48 22.65 10.14
N GLY A 535 -10.64 22.07 10.42
CA GLY A 535 -11.71 21.90 9.45
C GLY A 535 -12.78 20.95 9.95
N ARG A 536 -13.62 20.53 9.01
CA ARG A 536 -14.68 19.55 9.23
C ARG A 536 -14.60 18.44 8.19
N VAL A 537 -14.78 17.20 8.62
CA VAL A 537 -14.89 16.01 7.77
C VAL A 537 -16.08 15.16 8.17
N LEU A 538 -16.54 14.30 7.26
CA LEU A 538 -17.51 13.26 7.61
C LEU A 538 -16.79 12.09 8.28
N LEU A 539 -17.41 11.57 9.33
CA LEU A 539 -17.01 10.36 10.05
C LEU A 539 -18.20 9.40 10.12
N PHE A 540 -17.91 8.12 10.38
CA PHE A 540 -18.84 6.99 10.43
C PHE A 540 -19.34 6.52 9.06
N GLY A 541 -19.08 5.24 8.77
CA GLY A 541 -19.69 4.52 7.66
C GLY A 541 -21.15 4.14 7.97
N LYS A 542 -21.75 3.35 7.08
CA LYS A 542 -23.12 2.87 7.26
C LYS A 542 -23.18 1.91 8.46
N GLY A 543 -23.81 2.34 9.55
CA GLY A 543 -24.13 1.48 10.71
C GLY A 543 -23.12 1.45 11.85
N GLU A 544 -21.99 2.18 11.77
CA GLU A 544 -20.99 2.18 12.84
C GLU A 544 -21.50 2.95 14.07
N SER A 545 -21.56 2.27 15.22
CA SER A 545 -21.92 2.88 16.52
C SER A 545 -20.72 3.51 17.22
N GLU A 546 -19.51 3.13 16.84
CA GLU A 546 -18.26 3.70 17.34
C GLU A 546 -17.16 3.63 16.27
N VAL A 547 -16.20 4.53 16.39
CA VAL A 547 -14.98 4.55 15.58
C VAL A 547 -13.79 4.79 16.51
N ARG A 548 -12.67 4.12 16.23
CA ARG A 548 -11.40 4.36 16.92
C ARG A 548 -10.47 5.12 15.99
N LEU A 549 -9.94 6.26 16.46
CA LEU A 549 -9.00 7.10 15.74
C LEU A 549 -7.63 7.03 16.41
N ARG A 550 -6.59 6.70 15.66
CA ARG A 550 -5.20 6.80 16.11
C ARG A 550 -4.62 8.10 15.61
N LEU A 551 -4.25 8.99 16.53
CA LEU A 551 -3.59 10.26 16.24
C LEU A 551 -2.08 10.08 16.44
N GLU A 552 -1.31 10.38 15.40
CA GLU A 552 0.15 10.27 15.38
C GLU A 552 0.80 11.60 15.01
N ARG A 553 1.98 11.87 15.58
CA ARG A 553 2.75 13.10 15.30
C ARG A 553 1.91 14.37 15.41
N VAL A 554 1.03 14.41 16.43
CA VAL A 554 0.14 15.54 16.72
C VAL A 554 0.67 16.32 17.92
N GLY A 555 0.64 17.65 17.85
CA GLY A 555 0.84 18.52 19.02
C GLY A 555 -0.43 18.58 19.88
N SER A 556 -0.88 19.79 20.23
CA SER A 556 -2.15 19.95 20.96
C SER A 556 -3.34 19.81 20.02
N TRP A 557 -4.37 19.03 20.38
CA TRP A 557 -5.50 18.76 19.50
C TRP A 557 -6.85 18.75 20.22
N SER A 558 -7.91 19.05 19.47
CA SER A 558 -9.31 18.85 19.84
C SER A 558 -10.10 18.24 18.68
N LEU A 559 -10.99 17.31 19.02
CA LEU A 559 -11.90 16.58 18.15
C LEU A 559 -13.29 16.69 18.75
N ARG A 560 -14.28 17.13 17.96
CA ARG A 560 -15.65 17.27 18.40
C ARG A 560 -16.58 16.64 17.38
N LEU A 561 -17.43 15.74 17.86
CA LEU A 561 -18.52 15.21 17.04
C LEU A 561 -19.73 16.14 17.10
N LEU A 562 -20.21 16.49 15.91
CA LEU A 562 -21.40 17.27 15.68
C LEU A 562 -22.42 16.42 14.92
N PRO A 563 -23.73 16.59 15.18
CA PRO A 563 -24.78 16.04 14.32
C PRO A 563 -24.58 16.46 12.86
N VAL A 564 -24.92 15.57 11.94
CA VAL A 564 -24.73 15.85 10.49
C VAL A 564 -25.66 16.95 9.99
N GLU A 565 -26.71 17.27 10.73
CA GLU A 565 -27.60 18.40 10.53
C GLU A 565 -26.88 19.75 10.68
N GLU A 566 -25.73 19.81 11.34
CA GLU A 566 -24.87 21.00 11.44
C GLU A 566 -24.03 21.25 10.17
N THR A 567 -24.17 20.40 9.14
CA THR A 567 -23.54 20.63 7.83
C THR A 567 -24.09 21.88 7.16
N THR A 568 -23.22 22.62 6.47
CA THR A 568 -23.61 23.83 5.75
C THR A 568 -24.46 23.47 4.52
N PRO A 569 -25.66 24.04 4.34
CA PRO A 569 -26.41 23.84 3.10
C PRO A 569 -25.68 24.44 1.90
N LEU A 570 -25.58 23.69 0.79
CA LEU A 570 -25.05 24.20 -0.48
C LEU A 570 -26.22 24.59 -1.39
N THR A 571 -26.71 25.82 -1.26
CA THR A 571 -27.86 26.33 -2.02
C THR A 571 -27.45 27.23 -3.19
N GLY A 572 -26.18 27.59 -3.30
CA GLY A 572 -25.65 28.49 -4.32
C GLY A 572 -24.13 28.62 -4.21
N LYS A 573 -23.59 29.72 -4.76
CA LYS A 573 -22.15 30.02 -4.67
C LYS A 573 -21.69 30.11 -3.20
N ALA A 574 -20.64 29.37 -2.88
CA ALA A 574 -19.99 29.36 -1.57
C ALA A 574 -18.49 29.59 -1.71
N GLU A 575 -17.89 30.26 -0.74
CA GLU A 575 -16.44 30.47 -0.64
C GLU A 575 -15.97 30.12 0.77
N GLY A 576 -14.77 29.59 0.89
CA GLY A 576 -14.25 29.14 2.17
C GLY A 576 -12.76 28.84 2.14
N LYS A 577 -12.25 28.35 3.26
CA LYS A 577 -10.87 27.88 3.44
C LYS A 577 -10.87 26.58 4.25
N GLY A 578 -9.88 25.72 4.01
CA GLY A 578 -9.77 24.46 4.73
C GLY A 578 -10.82 23.43 4.34
N SER A 579 -10.78 22.29 5.01
CA SER A 579 -11.72 21.20 4.75
C SER A 579 -13.11 21.54 5.30
N THR A 580 -14.14 21.34 4.49
CA THR A 580 -15.52 21.72 4.80
C THR A 580 -16.48 20.68 4.22
N VAL A 581 -17.57 20.40 4.92
CA VAL A 581 -18.64 19.51 4.45
C VAL A 581 -19.90 20.32 4.21
N PHE A 582 -20.43 20.19 3.01
CA PHE A 582 -21.74 20.72 2.65
C PHE A 582 -22.77 19.62 2.52
N ARG A 583 -24.04 19.98 2.75
CA ARG A 583 -25.20 19.16 2.37
C ARG A 583 -25.92 19.80 1.19
N TYR A 584 -26.15 19.02 0.15
CA TYR A 584 -26.85 19.43 -1.06
C TYR A 584 -28.14 18.62 -1.21
N THR A 585 -29.28 19.29 -1.34
CA THR A 585 -30.63 18.69 -1.39
C THR A 585 -31.36 18.97 -2.71
N GLY A 586 -30.65 19.42 -3.75
CA GLY A 586 -31.21 19.65 -5.07
C GLY A 586 -31.25 18.37 -5.92
N PRO A 587 -31.76 18.44 -7.17
CA PRO A 587 -31.65 17.33 -8.12
C PRO A 587 -30.17 17.05 -8.47
N PRO A 588 -29.82 15.93 -9.11
CA PRO A 588 -28.50 15.75 -9.70
C PRO A 588 -28.06 17.02 -10.43
N ALA A 589 -26.81 17.43 -10.21
CA ALA A 589 -26.25 18.71 -10.64
C ALA A 589 -24.74 18.57 -10.86
N VAL A 590 -24.09 19.57 -11.43
CA VAL A 590 -22.63 19.69 -11.40
C VAL A 590 -22.23 20.85 -10.49
N HIS A 591 -20.97 20.92 -10.07
CA HIS A 591 -20.42 22.10 -9.43
C HIS A 591 -19.12 22.51 -10.08
N SER A 592 -18.87 23.82 -10.12
CA SER A 592 -17.53 24.34 -10.38
C SER A 592 -16.76 24.41 -9.07
N LEU A 593 -15.49 24.01 -9.10
CA LEU A 593 -14.53 24.15 -8.01
C LEU A 593 -13.38 25.03 -8.49
N ARG A 594 -13.09 26.11 -7.77
CA ARG A 594 -12.03 27.06 -8.10
C ARG A 594 -11.16 27.35 -6.90
N ARG A 595 -9.83 27.26 -7.07
CA ARG A 595 -8.86 27.77 -6.09
C ARG A 595 -8.78 29.29 -6.17
N LEU A 596 -8.90 29.94 -5.02
CA LEU A 596 -8.78 31.39 -4.86
C LEU A 596 -7.34 31.81 -4.52
N THR A 597 -6.63 30.98 -3.76
CA THR A 597 -5.25 31.21 -3.30
C THR A 597 -4.19 30.82 -4.34
N ARG A 598 -2.92 31.14 -4.04
CA ARG A 598 -1.76 30.90 -4.94
C ARG A 598 -0.94 29.66 -4.56
N ASP A 599 -1.22 29.04 -3.42
CA ASP A 599 -0.62 27.75 -3.06
C ASP A 599 -0.99 26.67 -4.08
N ASP A 600 -0.12 25.67 -4.18
CA ASP A 600 -0.27 24.45 -4.96
C ASP A 600 -0.71 23.25 -4.10
N ASP A 601 -1.12 23.49 -2.85
CA ASP A 601 -1.60 22.49 -1.90
C ASP A 601 -2.79 21.68 -2.43
N TRP A 602 -3.09 20.56 -1.78
CA TRP A 602 -4.24 19.72 -2.13
C TRP A 602 -5.58 20.49 -2.08
N LEU A 603 -6.42 20.33 -3.11
CA LEU A 603 -7.78 20.85 -3.13
C LEU A 603 -8.66 20.00 -4.05
N ASP A 604 -9.49 19.19 -3.41
CA ASP A 604 -10.39 18.23 -4.04
C ASP A 604 -11.80 18.32 -3.45
N THR A 605 -12.75 17.79 -4.20
CA THR A 605 -14.13 17.60 -3.77
C THR A 605 -14.56 16.16 -3.96
N TRP A 606 -15.27 15.64 -2.97
CA TRP A 606 -15.83 14.30 -2.95
C TRP A 606 -17.34 14.40 -2.71
N THR A 607 -18.10 13.54 -3.38
CA THR A 607 -19.51 13.32 -3.09
C THR A 607 -19.63 12.10 -2.20
N VAL A 608 -20.39 12.22 -1.11
CA VAL A 608 -20.74 11.11 -0.22
C VAL A 608 -22.25 11.01 -0.20
N GLN A 609 -22.77 9.85 -0.63
CA GLN A 609 -24.20 9.57 -0.66
C GLN A 609 -24.74 9.18 0.72
N ALA A 610 -26.06 9.10 0.87
CA ALA A 610 -26.72 8.72 2.11
C ALA A 610 -26.33 7.32 2.61
N ASP A 611 -26.03 6.40 1.69
CA ASP A 611 -25.53 5.05 1.98
C ASP A 611 -24.03 5.00 2.34
N GLY A 612 -23.36 6.15 2.38
CA GLY A 612 -21.92 6.27 2.65
C GLY A 612 -21.03 6.09 1.42
N LYS A 613 -21.58 5.83 0.22
CA LYS A 613 -20.77 5.70 -1.01
C LYS A 613 -20.05 7.01 -1.30
N LYS A 614 -18.72 6.96 -1.23
CA LYS A 614 -17.82 8.10 -1.50
C LYS A 614 -17.26 8.02 -2.91
N SER A 615 -17.32 9.12 -3.65
CA SER A 615 -16.80 9.22 -5.02
C SER A 615 -16.15 10.57 -5.25
N ILE A 616 -14.97 10.58 -5.87
CA ILE A 616 -14.30 11.82 -6.26
C ILE A 616 -15.16 12.57 -7.28
N SER A 617 -15.30 13.88 -7.05
CA SER A 617 -16.08 14.76 -7.90
C SER A 617 -15.18 15.64 -8.76
N ALA A 618 -14.31 16.44 -8.16
CA ALA A 618 -13.33 17.25 -8.87
C ALA A 618 -12.03 17.43 -8.08
N SER A 619 -10.91 17.53 -8.79
CA SER A 619 -9.60 17.92 -8.24
C SER A 619 -9.05 19.10 -9.03
N THR A 620 -8.49 20.09 -8.32
CA THR A 620 -7.79 21.20 -8.98
C THR A 620 -6.35 20.88 -9.34
N ALA A 621 -5.76 19.82 -8.77
CA ALA A 621 -4.35 19.45 -8.93
C ALA A 621 -3.39 20.65 -8.80
N GLY A 622 -3.57 21.46 -7.74
CA GLY A 622 -2.75 22.66 -7.48
C GLY A 622 -3.05 23.86 -8.40
N ARG A 623 -4.07 23.82 -9.25
CA ARG A 623 -4.34 24.86 -10.25
C ARG A 623 -5.45 25.83 -9.82
N ARG A 624 -5.41 27.05 -10.41
CA ARG A 624 -6.40 28.13 -10.16
C ARG A 624 -7.55 28.18 -11.17
N ARG A 625 -7.45 27.44 -12.27
CA ARG A 625 -8.54 27.35 -13.24
C ARG A 625 -9.71 26.58 -12.61
N PRO A 626 -10.96 27.01 -12.80
CA PRO A 626 -12.10 26.24 -12.37
C PRO A 626 -12.13 24.88 -13.05
N VAL A 627 -12.47 23.85 -12.28
CA VAL A 627 -12.75 22.50 -12.76
C VAL A 627 -14.20 22.15 -12.43
N VAL A 628 -14.79 21.20 -13.16
CA VAL A 628 -16.19 20.83 -12.98
C VAL A 628 -16.30 19.39 -12.50
N GLY A 629 -17.08 19.18 -11.45
CA GLY A 629 -17.36 17.87 -10.87
C GLY A 629 -18.86 17.61 -10.74
N PRO A 630 -19.29 16.35 -10.68
CA PRO A 630 -20.68 15.97 -10.44
C PRO A 630 -21.10 16.07 -8.95
N LEU A 631 -22.34 16.49 -8.72
CA LEU A 631 -23.07 16.38 -7.44
C LEU A 631 -24.01 15.17 -7.54
N ARG A 632 -23.62 14.08 -6.88
CA ARG A 632 -24.25 12.77 -7.00
C ARG A 632 -25.33 12.59 -5.95
N VAL A 633 -26.57 12.86 -6.32
CA VAL A 633 -27.71 12.84 -5.40
C VAL A 633 -28.26 11.42 -5.29
N SER A 634 -28.33 10.93 -4.05
CA SER A 634 -28.87 9.61 -3.73
C SER A 634 -30.38 9.52 -3.99
N ALA A 635 -30.96 8.31 -3.91
CA ALA A 635 -32.42 8.14 -4.00
C ALA A 635 -33.18 8.93 -2.93
N ASP A 636 -32.54 9.19 -1.78
CA ASP A 636 -33.09 9.94 -0.65
C ASP A 636 -33.11 11.47 -0.88
N GLY A 637 -32.67 11.93 -2.06
CA GLY A 637 -32.80 13.32 -2.49
C GLY A 637 -31.72 14.26 -1.96
N TYR A 638 -30.62 13.74 -1.42
CA TYR A 638 -29.47 14.56 -1.02
C TYR A 638 -28.11 13.85 -1.22
N CYS A 639 -27.05 14.64 -1.14
CA CYS A 639 -25.68 14.18 -0.98
C CYS A 639 -24.87 15.13 -0.11
N TYR A 640 -23.76 14.66 0.42
CA TYR A 640 -22.75 15.51 1.03
C TYR A 640 -21.65 15.83 0.03
N LEU A 641 -21.28 17.10 -0.08
CA LEU A 641 -20.09 17.54 -0.82
C LEU A 641 -18.99 17.85 0.19
N VAL A 642 -17.96 17.00 0.21
CA VAL A 642 -16.80 17.13 1.08
C VAL A 642 -15.69 17.84 0.31
N VAL A 643 -15.30 19.02 0.77
CA VAL A 643 -14.12 19.75 0.31
C VAL A 643 -12.94 19.32 1.17
N THR A 644 -11.89 18.80 0.54
CA THR A 644 -10.63 18.45 1.21
C THR A 644 -9.59 19.46 0.79
N ALA A 645 -9.12 20.27 1.75
CA ALA A 645 -8.15 21.33 1.51
C ALA A 645 -7.36 21.64 2.79
N ARG A 646 -6.13 22.14 2.63
CA ARG A 646 -5.39 22.74 3.75
C ARG A 646 -6.12 23.98 4.28
N HIS A 647 -5.98 24.24 5.58
CA HIS A 647 -6.58 25.37 6.30
C HIS A 647 -6.28 26.75 5.67
N SER A 648 -5.15 26.90 4.99
CA SER A 648 -4.73 28.10 4.26
C SER A 648 -5.35 28.22 2.86
N THR A 649 -5.68 27.09 2.22
CA THR A 649 -6.14 27.03 0.83
C THR A 649 -7.57 27.54 0.73
N GLY A 650 -7.75 28.62 -0.03
CA GLY A 650 -9.05 29.23 -0.29
C GLY A 650 -9.69 28.68 -1.55
N TRP A 651 -10.99 28.44 -1.50
CA TRP A 651 -11.76 27.85 -2.59
C TRP A 651 -13.12 28.53 -2.76
N GLN A 652 -13.66 28.41 -3.97
CA GLN A 652 -15.01 28.77 -4.35
C GLN A 652 -15.68 27.54 -4.97
N ILE A 653 -16.93 27.28 -4.57
CA ILE A 653 -17.78 26.24 -5.16
C ILE A 653 -19.08 26.87 -5.62
N GLU A 654 -19.57 26.46 -6.78
CA GLU A 654 -20.84 26.94 -7.32
C GLU A 654 -21.58 25.81 -8.02
N PRO A 655 -22.73 25.35 -7.49
CA PRO A 655 -23.59 24.38 -8.17
C PRO A 655 -24.19 24.96 -9.45
N ALA A 656 -24.36 24.11 -10.45
CA ALA A 656 -25.03 24.41 -11.71
C ALA A 656 -25.86 23.22 -12.19
N ALA A 657 -26.95 23.49 -12.89
CA ALA A 657 -27.85 22.46 -13.39
C ALA A 657 -27.21 21.62 -14.51
N LEU A 658 -27.68 20.38 -14.71
CA LEU A 658 -27.13 19.44 -15.71
C LEU A 658 -27.25 19.92 -17.17
N ASP A 659 -28.13 20.86 -17.46
CA ASP A 659 -28.31 21.46 -18.79
C ASP A 659 -27.18 22.43 -19.16
N THR A 660 -26.42 22.90 -18.17
CA THR A 660 -25.20 23.71 -18.36
C THR A 660 -23.99 22.88 -18.80
N VAL A 661 -24.09 21.55 -18.73
CA VAL A 661 -23.01 20.64 -19.15
C VAL A 661 -22.77 20.77 -20.66
N PRO A 662 -21.52 21.04 -21.10
CA PRO A 662 -21.20 21.17 -22.52
C PRO A 662 -21.61 19.93 -23.32
N ALA A 663 -22.47 20.13 -24.33
CA ALA A 663 -22.90 19.07 -25.24
C ALA A 663 -22.03 19.05 -26.50
N PHE A 664 -21.76 17.86 -27.05
CA PHE A 664 -21.01 17.70 -28.29
C PHE A 664 -21.46 16.47 -29.09
N ASP A 665 -21.36 16.53 -30.41
CA ASP A 665 -21.61 15.42 -31.35
C ASP A 665 -20.39 15.06 -32.20
N GLY A 666 -19.41 15.97 -32.32
CA GLY A 666 -18.17 15.75 -33.07
C GLY A 666 -16.91 16.03 -32.27
N LYS A 667 -16.81 17.18 -31.58
CA LYS A 667 -15.58 17.57 -30.87
C LYS A 667 -15.87 18.32 -29.58
N VAL A 668 -15.13 17.98 -28.53
CA VAL A 668 -15.08 18.75 -27.28
C VAL A 668 -13.66 18.82 -26.76
N SER A 669 -13.30 19.90 -26.07
CA SER A 669 -12.02 20.05 -25.41
C SER A 669 -12.16 20.74 -24.07
N GLY A 670 -11.17 20.53 -23.20
CA GLY A 670 -11.15 21.14 -21.88
C GLY A 670 -9.79 20.99 -21.21
N GLN A 671 -9.76 21.30 -19.92
CA GLN A 671 -8.56 21.21 -19.12
C GLN A 671 -8.92 20.82 -17.69
N GLY A 672 -8.19 19.87 -17.12
CA GLY A 672 -8.51 19.32 -15.80
C GLY A 672 -9.84 18.57 -15.77
N TYR A 673 -10.41 18.43 -14.58
CA TYR A 673 -11.69 17.74 -14.37
C TYR A 673 -12.84 18.45 -15.06
N ALA A 674 -13.69 17.67 -15.74
CA ALA A 674 -14.89 18.16 -16.39
C ALA A 674 -15.99 17.11 -16.47
N VAL A 675 -17.20 17.57 -16.77
CA VAL A 675 -18.33 16.75 -17.20
C VAL A 675 -18.78 17.28 -18.56
N VAL A 676 -19.00 16.39 -19.53
CA VAL A 676 -19.47 16.71 -20.89
C VAL A 676 -20.61 15.77 -21.28
N ARG A 677 -21.44 16.15 -22.25
CA ARG A 677 -22.55 15.35 -22.76
C ARG A 677 -22.35 15.03 -24.24
N HIS A 678 -22.12 13.76 -24.56
CA HIS A 678 -22.10 13.30 -25.94
C HIS A 678 -23.54 13.11 -26.46
N THR A 679 -23.95 13.87 -27.46
CA THR A 679 -25.32 13.84 -28.02
C THR A 679 -25.44 12.95 -29.26
N GLY A 680 -24.32 12.60 -29.89
CA GLY A 680 -24.27 11.67 -31.03
C GLY A 680 -24.45 10.20 -30.63
N PRO A 681 -24.56 9.29 -31.61
CA PRO A 681 -24.57 7.86 -31.33
C PRO A 681 -23.22 7.41 -30.77
N ALA A 682 -23.19 6.36 -29.96
CA ALA A 682 -21.96 5.80 -29.44
C ALA A 682 -20.96 5.50 -30.58
N ALA A 683 -19.72 5.98 -30.45
CA ALA A 683 -18.73 5.94 -31.53
C ALA A 683 -17.30 5.87 -30.99
N GLU A 684 -16.37 5.37 -31.80
CA GLU A 684 -14.94 5.51 -31.53
C GLU A 684 -14.50 6.95 -31.77
N MET A 685 -13.95 7.59 -30.73
CA MET A 685 -13.45 8.95 -30.81
C MET A 685 -11.99 9.01 -30.36
N MET A 686 -11.24 9.87 -31.01
CA MET A 686 -9.85 10.16 -30.67
C MET A 686 -9.80 11.00 -29.40
N VAL A 687 -9.24 10.43 -28.33
CA VAL A 687 -8.94 11.13 -27.07
C VAL A 687 -7.48 11.57 -27.10
N ARG A 688 -7.25 12.88 -26.99
CA ARG A 688 -5.91 13.47 -26.85
C ARG A 688 -5.75 14.07 -25.48
N TYR A 689 -4.54 13.95 -24.92
CA TYR A 689 -4.17 14.54 -23.64
C TYR A 689 -2.77 15.11 -23.68
N GLU A 690 -2.63 16.37 -23.29
CA GLU A 690 -1.36 17.05 -23.08
C GLU A 690 -1.11 17.15 -21.58
N ALA A 691 -0.35 16.18 -21.06
CA ALA A 691 0.12 16.17 -19.68
C ALA A 691 0.99 17.40 -19.38
N ARG A 692 0.92 17.93 -18.16
CA ARG A 692 1.74 19.07 -17.71
C ARG A 692 2.70 18.73 -16.56
N GLY A 693 3.02 17.45 -16.38
CA GLY A 693 3.94 16.92 -15.37
C GLY A 693 4.10 15.39 -15.50
N MET A 694 5.00 14.81 -14.70
CA MET A 694 5.45 13.42 -14.81
C MET A 694 4.40 12.37 -14.31
N ILE A 695 3.35 12.79 -13.58
CA ILE A 695 2.33 11.92 -12.94
C ILE A 695 0.89 12.30 -13.38
N ASP A 696 0.73 12.74 -14.62
CA ASP A 696 -0.55 13.29 -15.09
C ASP A 696 -1.25 12.26 -16.03
N LEU A 697 -2.29 11.57 -15.54
CA LEU A 697 -3.07 10.59 -16.30
C LEU A 697 -4.50 11.10 -16.57
N ILE A 698 -5.04 10.76 -17.74
CA ILE A 698 -6.43 11.03 -18.10
C ILE A 698 -7.29 9.78 -17.89
N ALA A 699 -8.45 9.93 -17.27
CA ALA A 699 -9.46 8.87 -17.17
C ALA A 699 -10.84 9.39 -17.57
N LEU A 700 -11.55 8.62 -18.40
CA LEU A 700 -12.91 8.93 -18.84
C LEU A 700 -13.88 7.95 -18.18
N TRP A 701 -15.00 8.46 -17.69
CA TRP A 701 -16.04 7.66 -17.03
C TRP A 701 -17.40 7.97 -17.64
N GLU A 702 -18.15 6.92 -17.98
CA GLU A 702 -19.56 7.04 -18.34
C GLU A 702 -20.38 7.24 -17.07
N LEU A 703 -21.33 8.18 -17.10
CA LEU A 703 -22.19 8.51 -15.98
C LEU A 703 -23.67 8.23 -16.31
N ASP A 704 -24.44 7.81 -15.30
CA ASP A 704 -25.90 7.74 -15.40
C ASP A 704 -26.58 9.11 -15.18
N ASP A 705 -27.91 9.14 -15.18
CA ASP A 705 -28.69 10.37 -14.98
C ASP A 705 -28.61 10.96 -13.56
N ARG A 706 -28.17 10.15 -12.58
CA ARG A 706 -27.82 10.60 -11.22
C ARG A 706 -26.33 10.96 -11.11
N LEU A 707 -25.66 10.99 -12.25
CA LEU A 707 -24.24 11.18 -12.47
C LEU A 707 -23.39 10.01 -11.95
N GLU A 708 -23.92 8.94 -11.39
CA GLU A 708 -23.10 7.85 -10.87
C GLU A 708 -22.23 7.21 -11.96
N PRO A 709 -20.95 6.89 -11.68
CA PRO A 709 -20.10 6.22 -12.65
C PRO A 709 -20.64 4.83 -12.97
N ILE A 710 -21.01 4.60 -14.22
CA ILE A 710 -21.47 3.29 -14.72
C ILE A 710 -20.26 2.40 -14.99
N ARG A 711 -19.31 2.92 -15.77
CA ARG A 711 -18.06 2.24 -16.13
C ARG A 711 -16.96 3.22 -16.48
N ARG A 712 -15.72 2.78 -16.31
CA ARG A 712 -14.54 3.48 -16.83
C ARG A 712 -14.44 3.21 -18.33
N ILE A 713 -14.43 4.27 -19.13
CA ILE A 713 -14.30 4.19 -20.59
C ILE A 713 -12.84 3.95 -20.97
N SER A 714 -11.90 4.71 -20.39
CA SER A 714 -10.46 4.58 -20.69
C SER A 714 -9.58 5.22 -19.62
N MET A 715 -8.31 4.79 -19.57
CA MET A 715 -7.19 5.47 -18.91
C MET A 715 -6.07 5.87 -19.89
N ALA A 716 -6.29 5.69 -21.19
CA ALA A 716 -5.30 5.89 -22.22
C ALA A 716 -5.75 6.95 -23.23
N VAL A 717 -4.77 7.60 -23.85
CA VAL A 717 -4.97 8.41 -25.06
C VAL A 717 -5.17 7.49 -26.27
N GLY A 718 -5.76 8.01 -27.35
CA GLY A 718 -6.02 7.25 -28.58
C GLY A 718 -7.51 7.04 -28.86
N LEU A 719 -7.84 6.07 -29.70
CA LEU A 719 -9.24 5.76 -30.03
C LEU A 719 -9.94 5.10 -28.85
N GLN A 720 -11.07 5.65 -28.44
CA GLN A 720 -11.86 5.16 -27.31
C GLN A 720 -13.35 5.08 -27.67
N PRO A 721 -14.09 4.05 -27.20
CA PRO A 721 -15.51 3.91 -27.45
C PRO A 721 -16.31 4.85 -26.52
N ILE A 722 -16.65 6.04 -27.02
CA ILE A 722 -17.37 7.07 -26.26
C ILE A 722 -18.88 6.81 -26.38
N PRO A 723 -19.58 6.53 -25.26
CA PRO A 723 -21.02 6.29 -25.26
C PRO A 723 -21.79 7.59 -25.51
N GLN A 724 -23.04 7.46 -25.94
CA GLN A 724 -23.98 8.58 -25.88
C GLN A 724 -24.31 8.88 -24.41
N GLY A 725 -24.41 10.14 -24.02
CA GLY A 725 -24.76 10.54 -22.66
C GLY A 725 -23.64 11.28 -21.92
N LEU A 726 -23.63 11.19 -20.60
CA LEU A 726 -22.75 11.98 -19.75
C LEU A 726 -21.39 11.29 -19.58
N VAL A 727 -20.32 12.06 -19.73
CA VAL A 727 -18.95 11.59 -19.57
C VAL A 727 -18.21 12.51 -18.61
N GLN A 728 -17.60 11.94 -17.56
CA GLN A 728 -16.67 12.64 -16.68
C GLN A 728 -15.24 12.44 -17.18
N VAL A 729 -14.52 13.54 -17.34
CA VAL A 729 -13.07 13.54 -17.58
C VAL A 729 -12.37 13.83 -16.24
N ARG A 730 -11.42 12.98 -15.86
CA ARG A 730 -10.59 13.13 -14.65
C ARG A 730 -9.12 13.23 -15.06
N CYS A 731 -8.45 14.32 -14.75
CA CYS A 731 -7.02 14.49 -15.00
C CYS A 731 -6.39 15.58 -14.13
N GLY A 732 -5.07 15.52 -13.92
CA GLY A 732 -4.28 16.39 -13.02
C GLY A 732 -3.94 17.79 -13.58
N GLY A 733 -4.79 18.30 -14.47
CA GLY A 733 -4.75 19.69 -14.95
C GLY A 733 -4.18 19.89 -16.37
N GLY A 734 -3.82 18.82 -17.07
CA GLY A 734 -3.48 18.84 -18.49
C GLY A 734 -4.69 19.17 -19.40
N LYS A 735 -4.40 19.53 -20.66
CA LYS A 735 -5.44 19.81 -21.66
C LYS A 735 -5.87 18.52 -22.35
N TRP A 736 -7.14 18.40 -22.70
CA TRP A 736 -7.66 17.25 -23.41
C TRP A 736 -8.61 17.63 -24.54
N SER A 737 -8.73 16.76 -25.54
CA SER A 737 -9.81 16.80 -26.52
C SER A 737 -10.36 15.41 -26.83
N ILE A 738 -11.64 15.35 -27.17
CA ILE A 738 -12.36 14.16 -27.63
C ILE A 738 -12.95 14.53 -29.00
N GLU A 739 -12.60 13.76 -30.02
CA GLU A 739 -12.91 14.10 -31.41
C GLU A 739 -13.37 12.87 -32.20
N ALA A 740 -14.54 12.92 -32.80
CA ALA A 740 -15.01 11.94 -33.77
C ALA A 740 -14.03 11.87 -34.95
N ARG A 741 -13.78 10.67 -35.47
CA ARG A 741 -13.14 10.52 -36.77
C ARG A 741 -14.14 10.97 -37.84
N GLY A 742 -13.77 12.03 -38.56
CA GLY A 742 -14.48 12.48 -39.76
C GLY A 742 -14.26 11.56 -40.95
#